data_AF-A0A9D6D9Q6-F1
#
_entry.id   AF-A0A9D6D9Q6-F1
#
_cell.length_a   1.000
_cell.length_b   1.000
_cell.length_c   1.000
_cell.angle_alpha   90.00
_cell.angle_beta   90.00
_cell.angle_gamma   90.00
#
_symmetry.space_group_name_H-M   'P 1'
#
loop_
_entity.id
_entity.type
_entity.pdbx_description
1 polymer ?
#
loop_
_entity_poly.entity_id
_entity_poly.type
_entity_poly.pdbx_seq_one_letter_code
_entity_poly.pdbx_strand_id
1 'polypeptide(L)'
;MAWALLVLLLIICGTAQPAPLRTPEVERGLAWLEARVNVDGSVQGEDSAMAQALQVRCEVYIAFFDLGGNPKPACTAAASLNFTELLARSNSVLPAGYWLNSGGVAPGPDYAMPSPVDMIWVVANRFDLYDAQKRAVAVDYLLALQQPSGALLPPNSTDGRAFSALAGAALASRWEDLSPTQRQKTVQVAQWLNAQAIAPGDWGNVYLTALAHLFLANVDPDPARDVAVENRLVGAQRPDGSWAADPFLTALAVRALSLRSVPTPTYGTITLRAIDAKTRLPLTGVSTGGGEVSDAQGNITMNRTPDVVHTSTLTKTGYQGRVINYRPQRGVVTDLGDIEIEPLADSAVVSGTVTDAVTGAPIPRAWVRTASYSVNLQTDADGRYLAHVQHAGWLELYVEIAGYRSVTATVDVRVGESYRVDVALQPVATDAYISGVVTDAVTKHPLQYATLTWQASNSTGVTASATTDADGRYTLGPLAAQAGTLTVLHSGHTGVHSSGLVPAVPMQEANIELQPAQVAPTSGTISGTVRDHDTDQPVADAEVVLTNYNTGVEVARVVGDAQGSFSFTGLPFVPYRVSLRVSGYQSVEAVAYLWSSVPNATVSARLKRLVVSGRVVDALDQHPIEGALIELGGQEVRSDADGRFSIESVKAGVQPVTISAPGYRTRTHTVTIAALGDQDFGDIALEAAVAEADLAGFVTDSTTGDPIAGATITTDTQQMGSSRADGSWLLTSVVKGRRFVRVSQPGYQSQTREIEVSENKRYNVSFALERAESGSVDLTVLPDRASYTAYAPIEITTAIHYQGKAQVGLLLDVALVAPDGRMVAYENANNGNHLNIAPGRTDQLVVLNTSNLAPGTYTVESRAYDNNAGSPNSGRAVLAKSSASVEIVATRRLVSVEPTALPVYVNYQAREAAGARLRVVNESNVTVSPGFAVTLTKPSGGVVATYSRIVELSPDQHYRDIDLPLGSVLFDVAGQWPISATVVGVPVDAPPGASAITVLPGYRIEAEKHIAPEVIAPDPTRRIRIDLQIKGVRQ
;
A
#
# COMPACT_ATOMS: atom_id res chain seq x y z
N MET A 1 21.90 -36.79 -26.77
CA MET A 1 20.71 -37.10 -25.94
C MET A 1 20.83 -36.47 -24.54
N ALA A 2 21.01 -35.15 -24.48
CA ALA A 2 20.97 -34.36 -23.24
C ALA A 2 20.33 -32.99 -23.53
N TRP A 3 19.32 -33.00 -24.42
CA TRP A 3 18.61 -31.84 -24.96
C TRP A 3 17.09 -31.95 -24.78
N ALA A 4 16.63 -32.92 -23.97
CA ALA A 4 15.21 -33.20 -23.73
C ALA A 4 14.82 -33.18 -22.24
N LEU A 5 15.70 -32.69 -21.36
CA LEU A 5 15.47 -32.64 -19.90
C LEU A 5 15.52 -31.22 -19.31
N LEU A 6 15.67 -30.18 -20.14
CA LEU A 6 15.51 -28.78 -19.72
C LEU A 6 14.08 -28.22 -19.99
N VAL A 7 13.21 -29.04 -20.60
CA VAL A 7 11.81 -28.70 -20.92
C VAL A 7 10.84 -29.07 -19.77
N LEU A 8 11.33 -29.62 -18.65
CA LEU A 8 10.49 -30.07 -17.53
C LEU A 8 10.77 -29.37 -16.18
N LEU A 9 11.58 -28.30 -16.15
CA LEU A 9 11.90 -27.53 -14.93
C LEU A 9 11.47 -26.06 -14.98
N LEU A 10 10.66 -25.68 -15.99
CA LEU A 10 10.09 -24.33 -16.17
C LEU A 10 8.60 -24.24 -15.83
N ILE A 11 8.04 -25.27 -15.19
CA ILE A 11 6.70 -25.26 -14.62
C ILE A 11 6.89 -25.42 -13.11
N ILE A 12 6.32 -24.49 -12.33
CA ILE A 12 6.23 -24.44 -10.86
C ILE A 12 7.34 -23.61 -10.15
N CYS A 13 7.15 -22.29 -10.14
CA CYS A 13 7.11 -21.38 -8.97
C CYS A 13 7.21 -19.94 -9.50
N GLY A 14 6.25 -19.02 -9.42
CA GLY A 14 4.84 -18.99 -9.00
C GLY A 14 4.44 -17.54 -9.27
N THR A 15 3.81 -17.24 -10.39
CA THR A 15 2.35 -17.13 -10.54
C THR A 15 1.94 -17.67 -11.91
N ALA A 16 0.78 -18.33 -12.00
CA ALA A 16 0.22 -18.69 -13.29
C ALA A 16 -0.19 -17.41 -14.04
N GLN A 17 0.70 -16.85 -14.86
CA GLN A 17 0.30 -15.83 -15.81
C GLN A 17 -0.70 -16.47 -16.79
N PRO A 18 -1.87 -15.85 -17.02
CA PRO A 18 -2.76 -16.29 -18.09
C PRO A 18 -2.00 -16.22 -19.43
N ALA A 19 -2.34 -17.12 -20.35
CA ALA A 19 -1.75 -17.11 -21.69
C ALA A 19 -1.86 -15.70 -22.31
N PRO A 20 -0.79 -15.19 -22.96
CA PRO A 20 -0.79 -13.83 -23.50
C PRO A 20 -1.93 -13.65 -24.50
N LEU A 21 -2.63 -12.52 -24.42
CA LEU A 21 -3.74 -12.24 -25.33
C LEU A 21 -3.23 -12.02 -26.76
N ARG A 22 -3.78 -12.78 -27.70
CA ARG A 22 -3.59 -12.59 -29.14
C ARG A 22 -4.86 -11.99 -29.73
N THR A 23 -5.04 -10.68 -29.55
CA THR A 23 -6.11 -9.96 -30.26
C THR A 23 -5.74 -9.81 -31.74
N PRO A 24 -6.70 -9.53 -32.64
CA PRO A 24 -6.41 -9.27 -34.06
C PRO A 24 -5.34 -8.19 -34.27
N GLU A 25 -5.29 -7.19 -33.40
CA GLU A 25 -4.32 -6.10 -33.42
C GLU A 25 -2.91 -6.57 -33.07
N VAL A 26 -2.77 -7.41 -32.04
CA VAL A 26 -1.50 -8.07 -31.70
C VAL A 26 -1.03 -8.94 -32.87
N GLU A 27 -1.92 -9.71 -33.49
CA GLU A 27 -1.58 -10.57 -34.63
C GLU A 27 -1.12 -9.78 -35.86
N ARG A 28 -1.77 -8.64 -36.17
CA ARG A 28 -1.32 -7.76 -37.26
C ARG A 28 0.08 -7.19 -37.00
N GLY A 29 0.36 -6.79 -35.76
CA GLY A 29 1.68 -6.28 -35.37
C GLY A 29 2.77 -7.36 -35.46
N LEU A 30 2.48 -8.57 -34.99
CA LEU A 30 3.38 -9.71 -35.12
C LEU A 30 3.64 -10.07 -36.59
N ALA A 31 2.59 -10.17 -37.41
CA ALA A 31 2.74 -10.46 -38.85
C ALA A 31 3.58 -9.39 -39.58
N TRP A 32 3.43 -8.12 -39.20
CA TRP A 32 4.23 -7.04 -39.76
C TRP A 32 5.72 -7.14 -39.39
N LEU A 33 6.02 -7.57 -38.15
CA LEU A 33 7.39 -7.83 -37.69
C LEU A 33 7.99 -9.06 -38.37
N GLU A 34 7.23 -10.15 -38.49
CA GLU A 34 7.68 -11.41 -39.11
C GLU A 34 8.10 -11.19 -40.57
N ALA A 35 7.35 -10.36 -41.30
CA ALA A 35 7.66 -9.99 -42.69
C ALA A 35 8.96 -9.18 -42.85
N ARG A 36 9.58 -8.72 -41.74
CA ARG A 36 10.76 -7.86 -41.73
C ARG A 36 12.01 -8.51 -41.15
N VAL A 37 11.90 -9.72 -40.62
CA VAL A 37 13.10 -10.44 -40.17
C VAL A 37 13.76 -11.09 -41.38
N ASN A 38 14.97 -10.62 -41.70
CA ASN A 38 15.77 -11.15 -42.78
C ASN A 38 16.42 -12.49 -42.41
N VAL A 39 16.88 -13.23 -43.41
CA VAL A 39 17.54 -14.53 -43.23
C VAL A 39 18.82 -14.43 -42.39
N ASP A 40 19.51 -13.29 -42.43
CA ASP A 40 20.71 -13.01 -41.63
C ASP A 40 20.41 -12.61 -40.17
N GLY A 41 19.13 -12.53 -39.79
CA GLY A 41 18.67 -12.14 -38.47
C GLY A 41 18.62 -10.63 -38.22
N SER A 42 18.90 -9.79 -39.23
CA SER A 42 18.60 -8.35 -39.18
C SER A 42 17.10 -8.08 -39.29
N VAL A 43 16.65 -6.93 -38.78
CA VAL A 43 15.26 -6.48 -38.91
C VAL A 43 15.21 -5.30 -39.89
N GLN A 44 14.44 -5.44 -40.96
CA GLN A 44 14.25 -4.36 -41.92
C GLN A 44 13.67 -3.11 -41.24
N GLY A 45 14.36 -1.97 -41.39
CA GLY A 45 14.00 -0.70 -40.75
C GLY A 45 14.63 -0.45 -39.38
N GLU A 46 15.55 -1.32 -38.94
CA GLU A 46 16.26 -1.17 -37.65
C GLU A 46 17.17 0.07 -37.58
N ASP A 47 17.74 0.53 -38.70
CA ASP A 47 18.58 1.74 -38.74
C ASP A 47 17.77 3.04 -38.65
N SER A 48 16.47 2.97 -38.96
CA SER A 48 15.52 4.09 -38.90
C SER A 48 14.60 4.03 -37.68
N ALA A 49 14.79 3.04 -36.81
CA ALA A 49 14.01 2.88 -35.59
C ALA A 49 14.47 3.89 -34.52
N MET A 50 13.63 4.12 -33.51
CA MET A 50 13.99 4.96 -32.36
C MET A 50 15.06 4.38 -31.43
N ALA A 51 15.43 3.12 -31.66
CA ALA A 51 16.41 2.40 -30.87
C ALA A 51 17.53 1.90 -31.79
N GLN A 52 18.71 1.65 -31.24
CA GLN A 52 19.83 1.12 -31.99
C GLN A 52 19.48 -0.24 -32.59
N ALA A 53 20.10 -0.59 -33.73
CA ALA A 53 19.80 -1.83 -34.45
C ALA A 53 19.80 -3.09 -33.56
N LEU A 54 20.76 -3.21 -32.63
CA LEU A 54 20.80 -4.35 -31.71
C LEU A 54 19.69 -4.30 -30.64
N GLN A 55 19.29 -3.12 -30.16
CA GLN A 55 18.12 -2.97 -29.28
C GLN A 55 16.83 -3.37 -30.01
N VAL A 56 16.68 -2.96 -31.28
CA VAL A 56 15.55 -3.35 -32.14
C VAL A 56 15.48 -4.87 -32.24
N ARG A 57 16.57 -5.52 -32.67
CA ARG A 57 16.63 -6.98 -32.82
C ARG A 57 16.27 -7.70 -31.53
N CYS A 58 16.77 -7.23 -30.40
CA CYS A 58 16.48 -7.83 -29.10
C CYS A 58 15.04 -7.61 -28.61
N GLU A 59 14.47 -6.43 -28.82
CA GLU A 59 13.07 -6.16 -28.45
C GLU A 59 12.11 -7.01 -29.30
N VAL A 60 12.37 -7.13 -30.60
CA VAL A 60 11.62 -8.01 -31.51
C VAL A 60 11.79 -9.48 -31.11
N TYR A 61 13.01 -9.89 -30.73
CA TYR A 61 13.25 -11.24 -30.21
C TYR A 61 12.41 -11.52 -28.96
N ILE A 62 12.36 -10.61 -27.99
CA ILE A 62 11.56 -10.77 -26.77
C ILE A 62 10.08 -10.88 -27.11
N ALA A 63 9.56 -10.02 -27.99
CA ALA A 63 8.17 -10.10 -28.44
C ALA A 63 7.86 -11.46 -29.08
N PHE A 64 8.74 -11.99 -29.94
CA PHE A 64 8.57 -13.30 -30.57
C PHE A 64 8.74 -14.45 -29.60
N PHE A 65 9.58 -14.30 -28.58
CA PHE A 65 9.74 -15.29 -27.53
C PHE A 65 8.46 -15.42 -26.70
N ASP A 66 7.92 -14.30 -26.23
CA ASP A 66 6.74 -14.27 -25.36
C ASP A 66 5.45 -14.64 -26.15
N LEU A 67 5.37 -14.25 -27.43
CA LEU A 67 4.14 -14.38 -28.22
C LEU A 67 4.18 -15.47 -29.27
N GLY A 68 5.33 -16.06 -29.61
CA GLY A 68 5.44 -17.19 -30.56
C GLY A 68 5.59 -16.79 -32.03
N GLY A 69 6.39 -15.77 -32.34
CA GLY A 69 6.68 -15.31 -33.71
C GLY A 69 7.94 -15.93 -34.33
N ASN A 70 8.01 -16.02 -35.66
CA ASN A 70 9.17 -16.56 -36.39
C ASN A 70 9.40 -15.90 -37.77
N PRO A 71 10.65 -15.85 -38.29
CA PRO A 71 11.90 -16.29 -37.67
C PRO A 71 12.38 -15.32 -36.58
N LYS A 72 13.11 -15.81 -35.58
CA LYS A 72 13.66 -14.96 -34.50
C LYS A 72 14.90 -14.19 -34.99
N PRO A 73 14.97 -12.86 -34.80
CA PRO A 73 16.14 -12.07 -35.21
C PRO A 73 17.38 -12.38 -34.36
N ALA A 74 18.55 -11.98 -34.86
CA ALA A 74 19.84 -12.18 -34.20
C ALA A 74 20.05 -11.17 -33.07
N CYS A 75 19.51 -11.48 -31.88
CA CYS A 75 19.79 -10.77 -30.65
C CYS A 75 21.08 -11.29 -30.00
N THR A 76 22.22 -11.11 -30.69
CA THR A 76 23.55 -11.50 -30.20
C THR A 76 24.49 -10.31 -30.32
N ALA A 77 25.09 -9.88 -29.20
CA ALA A 77 26.12 -8.85 -29.22
C ALA A 77 27.46 -9.48 -29.64
N ALA A 78 28.25 -8.77 -30.46
CA ALA A 78 29.62 -9.16 -30.70
C ALA A 78 30.42 -9.06 -29.39
N ALA A 79 31.37 -9.98 -29.16
CA ALA A 79 32.24 -9.95 -27.98
C ALA A 79 33.08 -8.66 -27.84
N SER A 80 33.13 -7.84 -28.88
CA SER A 80 33.81 -6.54 -28.94
C SER A 80 32.93 -5.34 -28.56
N LEU A 81 31.62 -5.52 -28.35
CA LEU A 81 30.72 -4.43 -27.95
C LEU A 81 30.80 -4.24 -26.43
N ASN A 82 31.12 -3.03 -25.97
CA ASN A 82 31.24 -2.67 -24.54
C ASN A 82 29.98 -2.00 -23.96
N PHE A 83 28.78 -2.28 -24.50
CA PHE A 83 27.55 -1.66 -23.99
C PHE A 83 26.80 -2.64 -23.07
N THR A 84 26.76 -2.32 -21.77
CA THR A 84 26.13 -3.12 -20.72
C THR A 84 24.69 -3.52 -21.06
N GLU A 85 23.88 -2.56 -21.51
CA GLU A 85 22.50 -2.80 -21.94
C GLU A 85 22.42 -3.85 -23.06
N LEU A 86 23.25 -3.72 -24.11
CA LEU A 86 23.20 -4.59 -25.28
C LEU A 86 23.66 -6.02 -24.95
N LEU A 87 24.67 -6.15 -24.08
CA LEU A 87 25.14 -7.44 -23.59
C LEU A 87 24.09 -8.14 -22.73
N ALA A 88 23.42 -7.39 -21.84
CA ALA A 88 22.34 -7.92 -21.01
C ALA A 88 21.12 -8.36 -21.84
N ARG A 89 20.75 -7.60 -22.88
CA ARG A 89 19.67 -7.95 -23.80
C ARG A 89 19.98 -9.19 -24.65
N SER A 90 21.23 -9.35 -25.08
CA SER A 90 21.68 -10.41 -26.01
C SER A 90 21.92 -11.78 -25.38
N ASN A 91 21.62 -11.94 -24.10
CA ASN A 91 21.82 -13.18 -23.35
C ASN A 91 23.27 -13.71 -23.37
N SER A 92 24.24 -12.81 -23.58
CA SER A 92 25.67 -13.15 -23.61
C SER A 92 26.20 -13.23 -22.17
N VAL A 93 26.99 -14.26 -21.84
CA VAL A 93 27.63 -14.38 -20.52
C VAL A 93 28.63 -13.24 -20.37
N LEU A 94 28.32 -12.26 -19.53
CA LEU A 94 29.25 -11.19 -19.16
C LEU A 94 30.32 -11.76 -18.21
N PRO A 95 31.62 -11.63 -18.52
CA PRO A 95 32.67 -12.02 -17.59
C PRO A 95 32.49 -11.29 -16.25
N ALA A 96 32.63 -11.97 -15.12
CA ALA A 96 32.53 -11.35 -13.79
C ALA A 96 33.48 -10.15 -13.61
N GLY A 97 34.61 -10.13 -14.35
CA GLY A 97 35.57 -9.02 -14.41
C GLY A 97 35.11 -7.80 -15.21
N TYR A 98 34.18 -7.94 -16.15
CA TYR A 98 33.64 -6.82 -16.94
C TYR A 98 32.95 -5.80 -16.02
N TRP A 99 32.13 -6.29 -15.09
CA TRP A 99 31.43 -5.47 -14.10
C TRP A 99 32.34 -4.84 -13.04
N LEU A 100 33.49 -5.46 -12.77
CA LEU A 100 34.52 -4.90 -11.90
C LEU A 100 35.38 -3.83 -12.61
N ASN A 101 35.42 -3.88 -13.95
CA ASN A 101 36.17 -2.93 -14.78
C ASN A 101 35.30 -1.77 -15.31
N SER A 102 33.98 -1.93 -15.43
CA SER A 102 33.03 -0.88 -15.85
C SER A 102 32.22 -0.25 -14.70
N GLY A 103 32.50 -0.60 -13.44
CA GLY A 103 31.91 0.03 -12.24
C GLY A 103 30.50 -0.44 -11.86
N GLY A 104 30.06 -1.61 -12.33
CA GLY A 104 28.64 -1.94 -12.40
C GLY A 104 27.97 -2.60 -11.18
N VAL A 105 28.67 -2.99 -10.09
CA VAL A 105 27.96 -3.51 -8.89
C VAL A 105 28.65 -3.24 -7.54
N ALA A 106 29.69 -2.41 -7.46
CA ALA A 106 30.29 -2.09 -6.16
C ALA A 106 30.84 -0.65 -6.11
N PRO A 107 30.46 0.16 -5.10
CA PRO A 107 31.14 1.41 -4.80
C PRO A 107 32.52 1.07 -4.22
N GLY A 108 33.50 0.90 -5.08
CA GLY A 108 34.90 0.94 -4.66
C GLY A 108 35.28 2.38 -4.26
N PRO A 109 36.27 2.56 -3.38
CA PRO A 109 36.69 3.88 -2.90
C PRO A 109 37.16 4.86 -3.99
N ASP A 110 37.42 4.36 -5.21
CA ASP A 110 37.93 5.15 -6.35
C ASP A 110 36.97 5.22 -7.56
N TYR A 111 35.83 4.51 -7.55
CA TYR A 111 34.88 4.48 -8.68
C TYR A 111 33.67 5.39 -8.42
N ALA A 112 33.40 6.30 -9.36
CA ALA A 112 32.17 7.11 -9.36
C ALA A 112 30.93 6.21 -9.49
N MET A 113 29.79 6.73 -9.02
CA MET A 113 28.52 6.04 -8.82
C MET A 113 28.13 5.10 -10.00
N PRO A 114 27.58 3.91 -9.72
CA PRO A 114 27.18 2.98 -10.77
C PRO A 114 26.13 3.60 -11.71
N SER A 115 26.21 3.29 -13.02
CA SER A 115 25.18 3.66 -14.00
C SER A 115 23.80 3.16 -13.53
N PRO A 116 22.81 4.06 -13.32
CA PRO A 116 21.46 3.64 -12.96
C PRO A 116 20.80 2.72 -13.98
N VAL A 117 21.12 2.89 -15.27
CA VAL A 117 20.58 2.04 -16.34
C VAL A 117 21.20 0.65 -16.29
N ASP A 118 22.49 0.54 -15.99
CA ASP A 118 23.18 -0.75 -15.87
C ASP A 118 22.58 -1.58 -14.73
N MET A 119 22.22 -0.92 -13.63
CA MET A 119 21.55 -1.56 -12.48
C MET A 119 20.18 -2.12 -12.83
N ILE A 120 19.40 -1.44 -13.68
CA ILE A 120 18.12 -1.97 -14.19
C ILE A 120 18.36 -3.30 -14.90
N TRP A 121 19.39 -3.38 -15.75
CA TRP A 121 19.69 -4.57 -16.53
C TRP A 121 20.26 -5.72 -15.69
N VAL A 122 20.98 -5.42 -14.60
CA VAL A 122 21.40 -6.42 -13.61
C VAL A 122 20.19 -7.07 -12.93
N VAL A 123 19.18 -6.26 -12.55
CA VAL A 123 17.95 -6.78 -11.92
C VAL A 123 17.06 -7.52 -12.92
N ALA A 124 16.92 -6.99 -14.14
CA ALA A 124 16.02 -7.53 -15.17
C ALA A 124 16.53 -8.83 -15.84
N ASN A 125 17.78 -9.25 -15.61
CA ASN A 125 18.33 -10.42 -16.28
C ASN A 125 17.54 -11.69 -15.92
N ARG A 126 16.97 -12.38 -16.90
CA ARG A 126 16.00 -13.49 -16.71
C ARG A 126 16.60 -14.89 -16.51
N PHE A 127 17.92 -15.07 -16.61
CA PHE A 127 18.53 -16.41 -16.74
C PHE A 127 19.36 -16.86 -15.52
N ASP A 128 19.27 -16.15 -14.39
CA ASP A 128 19.96 -16.47 -13.12
C ASP A 128 21.46 -16.77 -13.24
N LEU A 129 22.12 -16.18 -14.25
CA LEU A 129 23.56 -16.32 -14.50
C LEU A 129 24.45 -15.56 -13.49
N TYR A 130 23.90 -15.06 -12.38
CA TYR A 130 24.54 -14.11 -11.47
C TYR A 130 24.49 -14.53 -9.99
N ASP A 131 25.42 -13.99 -9.22
CA ASP A 131 25.47 -14.04 -7.76
C ASP A 131 24.27 -13.28 -7.15
N ALA A 132 23.52 -13.95 -6.25
CA ALA A 132 22.37 -13.38 -5.55
C ALA A 132 22.75 -12.11 -4.76
N GLN A 133 23.98 -12.03 -4.23
CA GLN A 133 24.47 -10.89 -3.47
C GLN A 133 24.60 -9.63 -4.34
N LYS A 134 25.01 -9.78 -5.59
CA LYS A 134 25.16 -8.67 -6.54
C LYS A 134 23.81 -8.12 -7.01
N ARG A 135 22.83 -9.00 -7.21
CA ARG A 135 21.46 -8.58 -7.51
C ARG A 135 20.84 -7.80 -6.35
N ALA A 136 21.07 -8.23 -5.11
CA ALA A 136 20.60 -7.50 -3.93
C ALA A 136 21.15 -6.07 -3.88
N VAL A 137 22.45 -5.88 -4.16
CA VAL A 137 23.08 -4.55 -4.25
C VAL A 137 22.45 -3.68 -5.34
N ALA A 138 22.15 -4.24 -6.51
CA ALA A 138 21.50 -3.51 -7.60
C ALA A 138 20.06 -3.09 -7.26
N VAL A 139 19.31 -3.97 -6.59
CA VAL A 139 17.95 -3.67 -6.08
C VAL A 139 18.01 -2.52 -5.07
N ASP A 140 18.90 -2.58 -4.09
CA ASP A 140 19.04 -1.55 -3.07
C ASP A 140 19.47 -0.20 -3.68
N TYR A 141 20.37 -0.22 -4.66
CA TYR A 141 20.78 0.98 -5.38
C TYR A 141 19.62 1.64 -6.13
N LEU A 142 18.86 0.89 -6.93
CA LEU A 142 17.72 1.44 -7.66
C LEU A 142 16.69 2.03 -6.70
N LEU A 143 16.40 1.37 -5.59
CA LEU A 143 15.45 1.86 -4.58
C LEU A 143 15.99 3.01 -3.72
N ALA A 144 17.30 3.27 -3.75
CA ALA A 144 17.91 4.46 -3.16
C ALA A 144 17.76 5.70 -4.05
N LEU A 145 17.51 5.54 -5.36
CA LEU A 145 17.19 6.63 -6.29
C LEU A 145 15.75 7.14 -6.14
N GLN A 146 14.96 6.51 -5.28
CA GLN A 146 13.57 6.88 -5.05
C GLN A 146 13.47 8.21 -4.32
N GLN A 147 12.78 9.15 -4.94
CA GLN A 147 12.44 10.44 -4.34
C GLN A 147 11.25 10.30 -3.37
N PRO A 148 11.04 11.26 -2.45
CA PRO A 148 9.87 11.27 -1.57
C PRO A 148 8.52 11.23 -2.31
N SER A 149 8.48 11.68 -3.57
CA SER A 149 7.30 11.59 -4.44
C SER A 149 6.96 10.16 -4.89
N GLY A 150 7.87 9.20 -4.71
CA GLY A 150 7.78 7.84 -5.22
C GLY A 150 8.50 7.62 -6.55
N ALA A 151 8.89 8.69 -7.27
CA ALA A 151 9.61 8.60 -8.54
C ALA A 151 11.01 8.00 -8.38
N LEU A 152 11.42 7.14 -9.31
CA LEU A 152 12.83 6.79 -9.48
C LEU A 152 13.47 7.78 -10.45
N LEU A 153 14.45 8.54 -9.97
CA LEU A 153 15.16 9.53 -10.78
C LEU A 153 16.65 9.23 -10.78
N PRO A 154 17.25 8.95 -11.96
CA PRO A 154 18.70 8.93 -12.06
C PRO A 154 19.23 10.35 -11.81
N PRO A 155 20.50 10.48 -11.37
CA PRO A 155 21.09 11.79 -11.13
C PRO A 155 20.96 12.68 -12.38
N ASN A 156 20.36 13.87 -12.21
CA ASN A 156 20.17 14.90 -13.25
C ASN A 156 19.06 14.65 -14.29
N SER A 157 18.11 13.75 -14.03
CA SER A 157 16.86 13.70 -14.81
C SER A 157 15.76 14.55 -14.17
N THR A 158 15.00 15.28 -14.99
CA THR A 158 13.77 15.99 -14.60
C THR A 158 12.51 15.23 -14.97
N ASP A 159 12.57 14.28 -15.91
CA ASP A 159 11.47 13.38 -16.28
C ASP A 159 11.83 11.92 -15.94
N GLY A 160 11.23 11.44 -14.85
CA GLY A 160 11.47 10.10 -14.33
C GLY A 160 10.60 9.01 -14.94
N ARG A 161 9.67 9.32 -15.86
CA ARG A 161 8.62 8.35 -16.28
C ARG A 161 9.19 7.12 -16.95
N ALA A 162 10.02 7.29 -17.99
CA ALA A 162 10.64 6.17 -18.70
C ALA A 162 11.55 5.34 -17.79
N PHE A 163 12.37 6.02 -16.98
CA PHE A 163 13.29 5.36 -16.05
C PHE A 163 12.53 4.59 -14.97
N SER A 164 11.52 5.21 -14.35
CA SER A 164 10.67 4.57 -13.35
C SER A 164 9.91 3.38 -13.92
N ALA A 165 9.43 3.46 -15.16
CA ALA A 165 8.79 2.34 -15.83
C ALA A 165 9.76 1.18 -16.08
N LEU A 166 10.98 1.46 -16.58
CA LEU A 166 12.01 0.44 -16.81
C LEU A 166 12.53 -0.19 -15.52
N ALA A 167 12.95 0.63 -14.55
CA ALA A 167 13.44 0.18 -13.27
C ALA A 167 12.34 -0.54 -12.48
N GLY A 168 11.12 -0.01 -12.50
CA GLY A 168 9.94 -0.63 -11.92
C GLY A 168 9.66 -2.01 -12.53
N ALA A 169 9.67 -2.13 -13.86
CA ALA A 169 9.49 -3.41 -14.55
C ALA A 169 10.59 -4.43 -14.20
N ALA A 170 11.84 -3.98 -14.07
CA ALA A 170 12.94 -4.82 -13.63
C ALA A 170 12.72 -5.34 -12.19
N LEU A 171 12.39 -4.45 -11.26
CA LEU A 171 12.06 -4.81 -9.87
C LEU A 171 10.85 -5.75 -9.81
N ALA A 172 9.81 -5.49 -10.59
CA ALA A 172 8.60 -6.31 -10.68
C ALA A 172 8.91 -7.74 -11.18
N SER A 173 9.85 -7.87 -12.12
CA SER A 173 10.27 -9.20 -12.61
C SER A 173 10.92 -10.09 -11.54
N ARG A 174 11.31 -9.49 -10.40
CA ARG A 174 11.94 -10.15 -9.26
C ARG A 174 11.11 -10.04 -7.99
N TRP A 175 9.78 -9.92 -8.12
CA TRP A 175 8.86 -9.64 -7.02
C TRP A 175 9.05 -10.53 -5.78
N GLU A 176 9.25 -11.83 -5.99
CA GLU A 176 9.43 -12.82 -4.91
C GLU A 176 10.79 -12.70 -4.20
N ASP A 177 11.81 -12.15 -4.88
CA ASP A 177 13.15 -11.92 -4.32
C ASP A 177 13.18 -10.63 -3.46
N LEU A 178 12.14 -9.78 -3.54
CA LEU A 178 12.08 -8.49 -2.84
C LEU A 178 11.54 -8.65 -1.40
N SER A 179 12.24 -8.02 -0.45
CA SER A 179 11.74 -7.84 0.92
C SER A 179 10.41 -7.07 0.95
N PRO A 180 9.59 -7.20 2.02
CA PRO A 180 8.33 -6.46 2.13
C PRO A 180 8.49 -4.94 1.94
N THR A 181 9.57 -4.35 2.49
CA THR A 181 9.89 -2.93 2.34
C THR A 181 10.24 -2.56 0.90
N GLN A 182 11.04 -3.39 0.22
CA GLN A 182 11.39 -3.16 -1.18
C GLN A 182 10.16 -3.29 -2.09
N ARG A 183 9.27 -4.26 -1.84
CA ARG A 183 7.98 -4.38 -2.55
C ARG A 183 7.12 -3.14 -2.35
N GLN A 184 7.01 -2.63 -1.12
CA GLN A 184 6.26 -1.41 -0.85
C GLN A 184 6.82 -0.21 -1.61
N LYS A 185 8.15 -0.05 -1.66
CA LYS A 185 8.79 1.00 -2.46
C LYS A 185 8.47 0.84 -3.94
N THR A 186 8.54 -0.37 -4.50
CA THR A 186 8.16 -0.64 -5.90
C THR A 186 6.71 -0.29 -6.19
N VAL A 187 5.78 -0.55 -5.25
CA VAL A 187 4.37 -0.11 -5.37
C VAL A 187 4.25 1.41 -5.39
N GLN A 188 5.04 2.13 -4.57
CA GLN A 188 5.04 3.60 -4.60
C GLN A 188 5.53 4.15 -5.95
N VAL A 189 6.50 3.48 -6.60
CA VAL A 189 6.92 3.83 -7.97
C VAL A 189 5.75 3.65 -8.96
N ALA A 190 5.00 2.54 -8.85
CA ALA A 190 3.84 2.28 -9.70
C ALA A 190 2.74 3.33 -9.50
N GLN A 191 2.41 3.66 -8.25
CA GLN A 191 1.42 4.68 -7.90
C GLN A 191 1.83 6.07 -8.43
N TRP A 192 3.09 6.44 -8.25
CA TRP A 192 3.62 7.70 -8.78
C TRP A 192 3.51 7.74 -10.31
N LEU A 193 3.96 6.68 -10.99
CA LEU A 193 3.92 6.60 -12.46
C LEU A 193 2.48 6.63 -12.98
N ASN A 194 1.54 5.97 -12.30
CA ASN A 194 0.12 6.02 -12.64
C ASN A 194 -0.44 7.44 -12.54
N ALA A 195 -0.04 8.20 -11.51
CA ALA A 195 -0.41 9.60 -11.35
C ALA A 195 0.22 10.54 -12.41
N GLN A 196 1.23 10.10 -13.17
CA GLN A 196 1.83 10.88 -14.26
C GLN A 196 1.12 10.70 -15.62
N ALA A 197 0.04 9.92 -15.69
CA ALA A 197 -0.74 9.74 -16.91
C ALA A 197 -1.41 11.07 -17.31
N ILE A 198 -1.37 11.41 -18.60
CA ILE A 198 -2.02 12.62 -19.13
C ILE A 198 -3.53 12.37 -19.32
N ALA A 199 -3.90 11.12 -19.58
CA ALA A 199 -5.27 10.60 -19.54
C ALA A 199 -5.23 9.12 -19.10
N PRO A 200 -6.35 8.52 -18.67
CA PRO A 200 -6.38 7.09 -18.35
C PRO A 200 -5.79 6.26 -19.49
N GLY A 201 -4.72 5.51 -19.23
CA GLY A 201 -4.07 4.69 -20.23
C GLY A 201 -3.17 5.44 -21.25
N ASP A 202 -2.85 6.71 -21.04
CA ASP A 202 -2.00 7.51 -21.94
C ASP A 202 -0.90 8.30 -21.18
N TRP A 203 0.36 7.99 -21.49
CA TRP A 203 1.55 8.69 -20.96
C TRP A 203 2.21 9.62 -21.98
N GLY A 204 1.48 9.97 -23.05
CA GLY A 204 1.84 11.00 -24.02
C GLY A 204 2.31 10.46 -25.36
N ASN A 205 2.94 9.29 -25.41
CA ASN A 205 3.30 8.62 -26.66
C ASN A 205 3.25 7.08 -26.53
N VAL A 206 3.35 6.38 -27.66
CA VAL A 206 3.27 4.90 -27.71
C VAL A 206 4.38 4.26 -26.88
N TYR A 207 5.60 4.80 -26.94
CA TYR A 207 6.75 4.30 -26.19
C TYR A 207 6.50 4.32 -24.67
N LEU A 208 6.21 5.50 -24.11
CA LEU A 208 5.96 5.65 -22.67
C LEU A 208 4.71 4.90 -22.22
N THR A 209 3.66 4.89 -23.03
CA THR A 209 2.41 4.19 -22.69
C THR A 209 2.63 2.68 -22.63
N ALA A 210 3.29 2.10 -23.63
CA ALA A 210 3.58 0.67 -23.64
C ALA A 210 4.54 0.29 -22.49
N LEU A 211 5.57 1.10 -22.24
CA LEU A 211 6.54 0.88 -21.18
C LEU A 211 5.93 0.98 -19.77
N ALA A 212 5.10 2.00 -19.53
CA ALA A 212 4.37 2.17 -18.29
C ALA A 212 3.43 0.99 -18.05
N HIS A 213 2.68 0.57 -19.08
CA HIS A 213 1.75 -0.57 -18.98
C HIS A 213 2.46 -1.89 -18.64
N LEU A 214 3.61 -2.17 -19.26
CA LEU A 214 4.42 -3.36 -18.96
C LEU A 214 4.85 -3.44 -17.48
N PHE A 215 5.05 -2.31 -16.82
CA PHE A 215 5.31 -2.26 -15.38
C PHE A 215 4.01 -2.31 -14.57
N LEU A 216 3.08 -1.38 -14.84
CA LEU A 216 1.90 -1.16 -14.02
C LEU A 216 0.94 -2.36 -14.00
N ALA A 217 0.78 -3.08 -15.11
CA ALA A 217 -0.10 -4.25 -15.17
C ALA A 217 0.37 -5.40 -14.27
N ASN A 218 1.66 -5.42 -13.88
CA ASN A 218 2.23 -6.43 -12.99
C ASN A 218 2.26 -6.01 -11.51
N VAL A 219 2.23 -4.70 -11.20
CA VAL A 219 2.44 -4.18 -9.83
C VAL A 219 1.26 -3.40 -9.26
N ASP A 220 0.50 -2.72 -10.11
CA ASP A 220 -0.68 -1.94 -9.74
C ASP A 220 -1.85 -2.30 -10.68
N PRO A 221 -2.38 -3.52 -10.62
CA PRO A 221 -3.32 -4.03 -11.63
C PRO A 221 -4.66 -3.29 -11.61
N ASP A 222 -5.05 -2.78 -12.77
CA ASP A 222 -6.28 -2.02 -12.98
C ASP A 222 -6.88 -2.40 -14.35
N PRO A 223 -7.90 -3.28 -14.39
CA PRO A 223 -8.53 -3.70 -15.64
C PRO A 223 -9.13 -2.54 -16.46
N ALA A 224 -9.57 -1.46 -15.82
CA ALA A 224 -10.10 -0.30 -16.54
C ALA A 224 -8.99 0.48 -17.24
N ARG A 225 -7.83 0.62 -16.60
CA ARG A 225 -6.62 1.17 -17.21
C ARG A 225 -6.13 0.32 -18.37
N ASP A 226 -6.16 -1.01 -18.25
CA ASP A 226 -5.73 -1.89 -19.35
C ASP A 226 -6.57 -1.68 -20.61
N VAL A 227 -7.90 -1.56 -20.45
CA VAL A 227 -8.81 -1.26 -21.56
C VAL A 227 -8.50 0.11 -22.15
N ALA A 228 -8.17 1.10 -21.31
CA ALA A 228 -7.78 2.42 -21.79
C ALA A 228 -6.45 2.41 -22.57
N VAL A 229 -5.44 1.67 -22.09
CA VAL A 229 -4.17 1.45 -22.80
C VAL A 229 -4.40 0.72 -24.12
N GLU A 230 -5.23 -0.32 -24.13
CA GLU A 230 -5.60 -1.05 -25.33
C GLU A 230 -6.20 -0.11 -26.38
N ASN A 231 -7.22 0.67 -26.00
CA ASN A 231 -7.83 1.67 -26.89
C ASN A 231 -6.80 2.68 -27.42
N ARG A 232 -5.88 3.13 -26.57
CA ARG A 232 -4.84 4.10 -26.92
C ARG A 232 -3.81 3.54 -27.90
N LEU A 233 -3.36 2.31 -27.70
CA LEU A 233 -2.37 1.63 -28.55
C LEU A 233 -3.01 1.17 -29.87
N VAL A 234 -4.20 0.57 -29.82
CA VAL A 234 -4.95 0.16 -31.02
C VAL A 234 -5.28 1.37 -31.89
N GLY A 235 -5.70 2.49 -31.31
CA GLY A 235 -5.94 3.73 -32.04
C GLY A 235 -4.69 4.34 -32.70
N ALA A 236 -3.49 3.93 -32.27
CA ALA A 236 -2.22 4.34 -32.87
C ALA A 236 -1.65 3.33 -33.87
N GLN A 237 -2.26 2.14 -34.01
CA GLN A 237 -1.81 1.12 -34.94
C GLN A 237 -2.13 1.55 -36.38
N ARG A 238 -1.12 1.49 -37.26
CA ARG A 238 -1.28 1.80 -38.68
C ARG A 238 -2.00 0.66 -39.41
N PRO A 239 -2.59 0.90 -40.59
CA PRO A 239 -3.26 -0.14 -41.37
C PRO A 239 -2.36 -1.33 -41.75
N ASP A 240 -1.05 -1.13 -41.83
CA ASP A 240 -0.08 -2.19 -42.08
C ASP A 240 0.20 -3.07 -40.85
N GLY A 241 -0.33 -2.72 -39.68
CA GLY A 241 -0.13 -3.44 -38.41
C GLY A 241 0.97 -2.85 -37.53
N SER A 242 1.74 -1.88 -38.02
CA SER A 242 2.87 -1.30 -37.28
C SER A 242 2.49 -0.16 -36.36
N TRP A 243 3.37 0.15 -35.41
CA TRP A 243 3.40 1.43 -34.73
C TRP A 243 4.52 2.27 -35.30
N ALA A 244 4.16 3.41 -35.91
CA ALA A 244 5.08 4.35 -36.57
C ALA A 244 6.00 3.75 -37.66
N ALA A 245 5.65 2.58 -38.23
CA ALA A 245 6.55 1.77 -39.08
C ALA A 245 7.93 1.49 -38.44
N ASP A 246 7.98 1.51 -37.11
CA ASP A 246 9.19 1.37 -36.32
C ASP A 246 9.18 -0.03 -35.67
N PRO A 247 10.14 -0.90 -35.99
CA PRO A 247 10.15 -2.28 -35.48
C PRO A 247 10.34 -2.37 -33.96
N PHE A 248 11.05 -1.43 -33.33
CA PHE A 248 11.22 -1.42 -31.88
C PHE A 248 9.91 -1.02 -31.18
N LEU A 249 9.27 0.06 -31.64
CA LEU A 249 7.97 0.47 -31.12
C LEU A 249 6.89 -0.59 -31.33
N THR A 250 6.89 -1.22 -32.51
CA THR A 250 5.91 -2.25 -32.84
C THR A 250 6.06 -3.45 -31.90
N ALA A 251 7.30 -3.89 -31.63
CA ALA A 251 7.57 -4.96 -30.66
C ALA A 251 7.11 -4.59 -29.24
N LEU A 252 7.39 -3.37 -28.78
CA LEU A 252 6.99 -2.90 -27.45
C LEU A 252 5.46 -2.82 -27.32
N ALA A 253 4.78 -2.29 -28.34
CA ALA A 253 3.32 -2.14 -28.36
C ALA A 253 2.59 -3.48 -28.37
N VAL A 254 3.05 -4.47 -29.14
CA VAL A 254 2.42 -5.81 -29.14
C VAL A 254 2.62 -6.53 -27.80
N ARG A 255 3.77 -6.36 -27.15
CA ARG A 255 4.00 -6.88 -25.80
C ARG A 255 3.06 -6.24 -24.79
N ALA A 256 2.91 -4.92 -24.81
CA ALA A 256 1.98 -4.22 -23.94
C ALA A 256 0.52 -4.65 -24.17
N LEU A 257 0.07 -4.75 -25.43
CA LEU A 257 -1.29 -5.19 -25.78
C LEU A 257 -1.59 -6.64 -25.40
N SER A 258 -0.57 -7.49 -25.36
CA SER A 258 -0.72 -8.89 -24.95
C SER A 258 -0.88 -9.08 -23.43
N LEU A 259 -0.62 -8.02 -22.65
CA LEU A 259 -0.63 -8.02 -21.20
C LEU A 259 -1.93 -7.42 -20.66
N ARG A 260 -2.64 -8.18 -19.81
CA ARG A 260 -3.72 -7.66 -18.97
C ARG A 260 -3.41 -7.87 -17.50
N SER A 261 -3.74 -6.85 -16.72
CA SER A 261 -3.82 -6.89 -15.27
C SER A 261 -4.74 -8.02 -14.84
N VAL A 262 -4.22 -8.95 -14.05
CA VAL A 262 -5.07 -9.85 -13.26
C VAL A 262 -5.50 -9.05 -12.04
N PRO A 263 -6.82 -8.91 -11.74
CA PRO A 263 -7.24 -8.15 -10.58
C PRO A 263 -6.62 -8.77 -9.32
N THR A 264 -5.61 -8.12 -8.73
CA THR A 264 -5.07 -8.57 -7.45
C THR A 264 -6.07 -8.19 -6.38
N PRO A 265 -6.59 -9.15 -5.60
CA PRO A 265 -7.46 -8.82 -4.49
C PRO A 265 -6.73 -7.87 -3.54
N THR A 266 -7.37 -6.77 -3.18
CA THR A 266 -6.81 -5.74 -2.26
C THR A 266 -6.81 -6.20 -0.80
N TYR A 267 -7.36 -7.39 -0.54
CA TYR A 267 -7.51 -8.02 0.75
C TYR A 267 -7.06 -9.49 0.71
N GLY A 268 -6.66 -10.02 1.86
CA GLY A 268 -6.69 -11.46 2.10
C GLY A 268 -8.05 -11.83 2.72
N THR A 269 -8.55 -13.02 2.39
CA THR A 269 -9.79 -13.52 2.97
C THR A 269 -9.44 -14.49 4.08
N ILE A 270 -10.04 -14.31 5.24
CA ILE A 270 -9.91 -15.24 6.36
C ILE A 270 -11.26 -15.93 6.55
N THR A 271 -11.26 -17.25 6.63
CA THR A 271 -12.41 -18.02 7.04
C THR A 271 -12.11 -18.73 8.35
N LEU A 272 -13.11 -18.89 9.19
CA LEU A 272 -13.02 -19.72 10.38
C LEU A 272 -14.41 -20.23 10.75
N ARG A 273 -14.45 -21.26 11.60
CA ARG A 273 -15.69 -21.76 12.17
C ARG A 273 -15.64 -21.72 13.69
N ALA A 274 -16.47 -20.89 14.31
CA ALA A 274 -16.57 -20.80 15.75
C ALA A 274 -17.39 -21.98 16.30
N ILE A 275 -16.81 -22.75 17.23
CA ILE A 275 -17.44 -23.91 17.86
C ILE A 275 -17.33 -23.83 19.38
N ASP A 276 -18.27 -24.49 20.06
CA ASP A 276 -18.24 -24.66 21.51
C ASP A 276 -17.11 -25.63 21.90
N ALA A 277 -16.20 -25.19 22.78
CA ALA A 277 -15.04 -25.99 23.18
C ALA A 277 -15.40 -27.34 23.86
N LYS A 278 -16.57 -27.45 24.50
CA LYS A 278 -17.04 -28.68 25.16
C LYS A 278 -17.85 -29.56 24.23
N THR A 279 -18.88 -29.01 23.58
CA THR A 279 -19.84 -29.80 22.80
C THR A 279 -19.40 -30.02 21.36
N ARG A 280 -18.40 -29.27 20.88
CA ARG A 280 -17.92 -29.24 19.47
C ARG A 280 -19.03 -28.85 18.48
N LEU A 281 -20.15 -28.30 18.97
CA LEU A 281 -21.24 -27.81 18.13
C LEU A 281 -20.94 -26.39 17.64
N PRO A 282 -21.42 -26.02 16.43
CA PRO A 282 -21.22 -24.69 15.89
C PRO A 282 -21.94 -23.61 16.70
N LEU A 283 -21.27 -22.46 16.87
CA LEU A 283 -21.79 -21.31 17.58
C LEU A 283 -22.26 -20.24 16.61
N THR A 284 -23.57 -19.98 16.57
CA THR A 284 -24.15 -18.86 15.80
C THR A 284 -24.09 -17.53 16.55
N GLY A 285 -23.92 -16.40 15.86
CA GLY A 285 -23.92 -15.07 16.46
C GLY A 285 -22.65 -14.70 17.27
N VAL A 286 -21.51 -15.34 16.99
CA VAL A 286 -20.20 -14.93 17.50
C VAL A 286 -19.72 -13.72 16.71
N SER A 287 -19.42 -12.61 17.39
CA SER A 287 -18.96 -11.36 16.75
C SER A 287 -17.45 -11.19 16.84
N THR A 288 -16.85 -10.65 15.77
CA THR A 288 -15.42 -10.30 15.67
C THR A 288 -15.08 -8.88 16.15
N GLY A 289 -16.10 -8.07 16.48
CA GLY A 289 -15.96 -6.63 16.77
C GLY A 289 -15.93 -5.72 15.54
N GLY A 290 -15.75 -6.26 14.33
CA GLY A 290 -15.74 -5.53 13.05
C GLY A 290 -17.09 -5.44 12.33
N GLY A 291 -18.16 -5.96 12.95
CA GLY A 291 -19.50 -6.07 12.35
C GLY A 291 -19.79 -7.43 11.72
N GLU A 292 -18.80 -8.30 11.56
CA GLU A 292 -19.02 -9.68 11.12
C GLU A 292 -19.54 -10.56 12.28
N VAL A 293 -20.43 -11.50 11.95
CA VAL A 293 -21.08 -12.41 12.92
C VAL A 293 -21.20 -13.81 12.34
N SER A 294 -21.05 -14.85 13.16
CA SER A 294 -21.13 -16.24 12.69
C SER A 294 -22.54 -16.67 12.28
N ASP A 295 -22.63 -17.46 11.20
CA ASP A 295 -23.87 -18.06 10.71
C ASP A 295 -24.37 -19.24 11.58
N ALA A 296 -25.44 -19.92 11.16
CA ALA A 296 -26.00 -21.07 11.89
C ALA A 296 -25.05 -22.29 11.96
N GLN A 297 -24.06 -22.34 11.07
CA GLN A 297 -23.02 -23.36 11.00
C GLN A 297 -21.73 -22.91 11.70
N GLY A 298 -21.71 -21.72 12.30
CA GLY A 298 -20.58 -21.15 13.03
C GLY A 298 -19.54 -20.48 12.14
N ASN A 299 -19.75 -20.37 10.82
CA ASN A 299 -18.75 -19.85 9.91
C ASN A 299 -18.69 -18.32 9.96
N ILE A 300 -17.48 -17.78 9.88
CA ILE A 300 -17.19 -16.35 9.76
C ILE A 300 -16.21 -16.15 8.60
N THR A 301 -16.50 -15.17 7.74
CA THR A 301 -15.61 -14.73 6.66
C THR A 301 -15.23 -13.27 6.86
N MET A 302 -13.95 -12.96 6.80
CA MET A 302 -13.41 -11.62 7.01
C MET A 302 -12.48 -11.24 5.88
N ASN A 303 -12.68 -10.05 5.31
CA ASN A 303 -11.74 -9.44 4.37
C ASN A 303 -10.87 -8.45 5.13
N ARG A 304 -9.55 -8.60 5.05
CA ARG A 304 -8.60 -7.81 5.83
C ARG A 304 -7.41 -7.39 4.97
N THR A 305 -6.77 -6.28 5.35
CA THR A 305 -5.57 -5.79 4.65
C THR A 305 -4.49 -6.87 4.68
N PRO A 306 -3.90 -7.24 3.52
CA PRO A 306 -3.00 -8.37 3.45
C PRO A 306 -1.62 -8.01 4.01
N ASP A 307 -0.85 -9.05 4.32
CA ASP A 307 0.57 -9.00 4.69
C ASP A 307 0.89 -8.26 6.01
N VAL A 308 -0.14 -7.89 6.79
CA VAL A 308 -0.06 -7.32 8.15
C VAL A 308 -0.74 -8.27 9.13
N VAL A 309 -0.26 -8.33 10.38
CA VAL A 309 -0.91 -9.12 11.44
C VAL A 309 -2.16 -8.38 11.91
N HIS A 310 -3.29 -9.08 11.91
CA HIS A 310 -4.54 -8.60 12.47
C HIS A 310 -4.85 -9.35 13.76
N THR A 311 -5.45 -8.64 14.69
CA THR A 311 -5.99 -9.20 15.93
C THR A 311 -7.51 -9.05 15.89
N SER A 312 -8.24 -10.12 16.19
CA SER A 312 -9.70 -10.07 16.33
C SER A 312 -10.11 -10.79 17.59
N THR A 313 -11.08 -10.23 18.30
CA THR A 313 -11.64 -10.85 19.51
C THR A 313 -13.00 -11.44 19.17
N LEU A 314 -13.10 -12.76 19.17
CA LEU A 314 -14.36 -13.47 19.04
C LEU A 314 -15.13 -13.35 20.35
N THR A 315 -16.33 -12.79 20.30
CA THR A 315 -17.17 -12.53 21.47
C THR A 315 -18.56 -13.11 21.27
N LYS A 316 -19.07 -13.76 22.32
CA LYS A 316 -20.43 -14.27 22.40
C LYS A 316 -20.86 -14.32 23.85
N THR A 317 -22.08 -13.85 24.16
CA THR A 317 -22.65 -13.92 25.50
C THR A 317 -22.65 -15.37 26.02
N GLY A 318 -22.17 -15.58 27.25
CA GLY A 318 -22.03 -16.91 27.85
C GLY A 318 -20.70 -17.62 27.58
N TYR A 319 -19.82 -17.03 26.77
CA TYR A 319 -18.51 -17.59 26.41
C TYR A 319 -17.38 -16.63 26.79
N GLN A 320 -16.20 -17.18 27.10
CA GLN A 320 -14.99 -16.37 27.28
C GLN A 320 -14.55 -15.81 25.92
N GLY A 321 -14.24 -14.52 25.86
CA GLY A 321 -13.76 -13.89 24.64
C GLY A 321 -12.46 -14.55 24.16
N ARG A 322 -12.39 -14.92 22.88
CA ARG A 322 -11.23 -15.59 22.30
C ARG A 322 -10.51 -14.65 21.34
N VAL A 323 -9.26 -14.31 21.66
CA VAL A 323 -8.40 -13.51 20.77
C VAL A 323 -7.75 -14.44 19.75
N ILE A 324 -7.82 -14.04 18.48
CA ILE A 324 -7.13 -14.69 17.37
C ILE A 324 -6.21 -13.69 16.67
N ASN A 325 -5.03 -14.16 16.30
CA ASN A 325 -4.07 -13.43 15.50
C ASN A 325 -3.90 -14.17 14.17
N TYR A 326 -3.93 -13.44 13.07
CA TYR A 326 -3.78 -14.02 11.74
C TYR A 326 -3.15 -13.01 10.79
N ARG A 327 -2.52 -13.52 9.72
CA ARG A 327 -1.86 -12.71 8.70
C ARG A 327 -2.46 -13.06 7.33
N PRO A 328 -3.45 -12.31 6.85
CA PRO A 328 -4.09 -12.59 5.56
C PRO A 328 -3.06 -12.42 4.44
N GLN A 329 -2.99 -13.39 3.54
CA GLN A 329 -2.19 -13.25 2.32
C GLN A 329 -3.04 -12.69 1.19
N ARG A 330 -2.44 -11.81 0.38
CA ARG A 330 -3.13 -11.12 -0.71
C ARG A 330 -3.81 -12.11 -1.66
N GLY A 331 -5.13 -12.02 -1.78
CA GLY A 331 -5.92 -12.87 -2.67
C GLY A 331 -6.00 -14.35 -2.28
N VAL A 332 -5.50 -14.72 -1.10
CA VAL A 332 -5.59 -16.07 -0.57
C VAL A 332 -6.75 -16.13 0.43
N VAL A 333 -7.52 -17.22 0.37
CA VAL A 333 -8.44 -17.62 1.43
C VAL A 333 -7.66 -18.45 2.44
N THR A 334 -7.41 -17.89 3.61
CA THR A 334 -6.76 -18.60 4.72
C THR A 334 -7.83 -19.10 5.66
N ASP A 335 -8.02 -20.41 5.70
CA ASP A 335 -8.91 -21.05 6.65
C ASP A 335 -8.17 -21.30 7.96
N LEU A 336 -8.63 -20.67 9.04
CA LEU A 336 -8.11 -20.90 10.39
C LEU A 336 -8.72 -22.15 11.03
N GLY A 337 -9.69 -22.79 10.36
CA GLY A 337 -10.37 -23.98 10.83
C GLY A 337 -11.32 -23.69 12.00
N ASP A 338 -11.54 -24.73 12.80
CA ASP A 338 -12.41 -24.65 13.96
C ASP A 338 -11.73 -23.89 15.10
N ILE A 339 -12.31 -22.76 15.48
CA ILE A 339 -11.90 -21.98 16.64
C ILE A 339 -12.83 -22.31 17.81
N GLU A 340 -12.26 -23.00 18.79
CA GLU A 340 -12.94 -23.33 20.03
C GLU A 340 -13.06 -22.08 20.91
N ILE A 341 -14.29 -21.78 21.30
CA ILE A 341 -14.59 -20.73 22.27
C ILE A 341 -15.06 -21.43 23.54
N GLU A 342 -14.35 -21.19 24.64
CA GLU A 342 -14.68 -21.81 25.91
C GLU A 342 -15.95 -21.18 26.49
N PRO A 343 -16.97 -21.99 26.82
CA PRO A 343 -18.06 -21.50 27.64
C PRO A 343 -17.48 -21.01 28.98
N LEU A 344 -17.98 -19.88 29.48
CA LEU A 344 -17.53 -19.35 30.78
C LEU A 344 -17.66 -20.45 31.83
N ALA A 345 -16.54 -20.75 32.50
CA ALA A 345 -16.35 -21.92 33.36
C ALA A 345 -17.34 -22.00 34.54
N ASP A 346 -18.11 -20.94 34.78
CA ASP A 346 -19.13 -20.85 35.82
C ASP A 346 -20.56 -21.00 35.28
N SER A 347 -20.77 -21.25 33.98
CA SER A 347 -22.11 -21.29 33.37
C SER A 347 -22.70 -22.70 33.19
N ALA A 348 -23.98 -22.85 33.53
CA ALA A 348 -24.84 -23.97 33.19
C ALA A 348 -25.95 -23.51 32.23
N VAL A 349 -26.52 -24.43 31.45
CA VAL A 349 -27.62 -24.12 30.50
C VAL A 349 -28.92 -24.69 31.04
N VAL A 350 -29.95 -23.86 31.15
CA VAL A 350 -31.31 -24.30 31.52
C VAL A 350 -32.27 -23.92 30.40
N SER A 351 -32.98 -24.90 29.84
CA SER A 351 -33.86 -24.71 28.69
C SER A 351 -35.24 -25.35 28.93
N GLY A 352 -36.25 -24.99 28.15
CA GLY A 352 -37.57 -25.64 28.25
C GLY A 352 -38.65 -24.96 27.43
N THR A 353 -39.89 -25.41 27.57
CA THR A 353 -41.06 -24.81 26.92
C THR A 353 -42.14 -24.39 27.90
N VAL A 354 -42.80 -23.26 27.64
CA VAL A 354 -43.96 -22.76 28.39
C VAL A 354 -45.22 -23.00 27.56
N THR A 355 -46.20 -23.68 28.15
CA THR A 355 -47.45 -24.10 27.48
C THR A 355 -48.68 -23.75 28.30
N ASP A 356 -49.83 -23.64 27.64
CA ASP A 356 -51.13 -23.53 28.27
C ASP A 356 -51.54 -24.89 28.85
N ALA A 357 -51.79 -24.95 30.15
CA ALA A 357 -52.11 -26.18 30.87
C ALA A 357 -53.47 -26.81 30.49
N VAL A 358 -54.36 -26.05 29.83
CA VAL A 358 -55.69 -26.50 29.36
C VAL A 358 -55.63 -26.87 27.88
N THR A 359 -55.04 -26.03 27.04
CA THR A 359 -55.06 -26.22 25.58
C THR A 359 -53.84 -26.94 25.04
N GLY A 360 -52.74 -26.99 25.80
CA GLY A 360 -51.44 -27.53 25.37
C GLY A 360 -50.71 -26.64 24.35
N ALA A 361 -51.26 -25.47 24.01
CA ALA A 361 -50.66 -24.56 23.06
C ALA A 361 -49.39 -23.89 23.63
N PRO A 362 -48.36 -23.63 22.81
CA PRO A 362 -47.19 -22.88 23.26
C PRO A 362 -47.56 -21.45 23.64
N ILE A 363 -46.99 -20.94 24.72
CA ILE A 363 -47.20 -19.57 25.18
C ILE A 363 -45.98 -18.72 24.80
N PRO A 364 -46.09 -17.87 23.77
CA PRO A 364 -45.01 -16.97 23.41
C PRO A 364 -44.96 -15.76 24.35
N ARG A 365 -43.76 -15.17 24.48
CA ARG A 365 -43.50 -13.96 25.28
C ARG A 365 -43.76 -14.09 26.79
N ALA A 366 -43.86 -15.31 27.32
CA ALA A 366 -43.92 -15.54 28.76
C ALA A 366 -42.58 -15.19 29.40
N TRP A 367 -42.60 -14.44 30.49
CA TRP A 367 -41.39 -14.11 31.24
C TRP A 367 -40.91 -15.32 32.02
N VAL A 368 -39.63 -15.65 31.88
CA VAL A 368 -38.92 -16.63 32.70
C VAL A 368 -37.83 -15.88 33.47
N ARG A 369 -37.95 -15.87 34.79
CA ARG A 369 -37.14 -15.04 35.69
C ARG A 369 -36.55 -15.88 36.83
N THR A 370 -35.46 -15.42 37.41
CA THR A 370 -35.00 -15.91 38.70
C THR A 370 -34.51 -14.74 39.55
N ALA A 371 -34.79 -14.75 40.85
CA ALA A 371 -34.41 -13.67 41.77
C ALA A 371 -32.92 -13.73 42.16
N SER A 372 -32.33 -14.92 42.08
CA SER A 372 -31.00 -15.18 42.61
C SER A 372 -29.88 -14.89 41.59
N TYR A 373 -30.19 -14.88 40.30
CA TYR A 373 -29.21 -14.77 39.21
C TYR A 373 -29.88 -14.03 38.04
N SER A 374 -29.21 -13.19 37.28
CA SER A 374 -29.83 -12.25 36.30
C SER A 374 -30.51 -12.88 35.06
N VAL A 375 -31.25 -13.99 35.19
CA VAL A 375 -32.10 -14.54 34.15
C VAL A 375 -33.40 -13.73 34.13
N ASN A 376 -33.62 -13.02 33.03
CA ASN A 376 -34.85 -12.29 32.75
C ASN A 376 -35.08 -12.30 31.24
N LEU A 377 -35.78 -13.32 30.74
CA LEU A 377 -35.99 -13.56 29.32
C LEU A 377 -37.46 -13.82 29.00
N GLN A 378 -37.81 -13.78 27.72
CA GLN A 378 -39.13 -14.11 27.22
C GLN A 378 -39.09 -15.36 26.34
N THR A 379 -40.13 -16.18 26.39
CA THR A 379 -40.26 -17.33 25.48
C THR A 379 -40.46 -16.89 24.03
N ASP A 380 -39.94 -17.69 23.09
CA ASP A 380 -40.09 -17.46 21.65
C ASP A 380 -41.50 -17.80 21.13
N ALA A 381 -41.70 -17.72 19.81
CA ALA A 381 -43.00 -18.00 19.16
C ALA A 381 -43.50 -19.44 19.40
N ASP A 382 -42.59 -20.39 19.63
CA ASP A 382 -42.87 -21.79 19.91
C ASP A 382 -42.91 -22.08 21.43
N GLY A 383 -42.93 -21.03 22.26
CA GLY A 383 -42.98 -21.11 23.72
C GLY A 383 -41.66 -21.57 24.35
N ARG A 384 -40.54 -21.62 23.62
CA ARG A 384 -39.26 -22.13 24.13
C ARG A 384 -38.44 -21.05 24.81
N TYR A 385 -37.59 -21.47 25.74
CA TYR A 385 -36.60 -20.60 26.37
C TYR A 385 -35.25 -21.31 26.58
N LEU A 386 -34.19 -20.51 26.68
CA LEU A 386 -32.83 -20.94 26.99
C LEU A 386 -32.14 -19.88 27.85
N ALA A 387 -31.78 -20.25 29.07
CA ALA A 387 -31.10 -19.43 30.07
C ALA A 387 -29.67 -19.95 30.31
N HIS A 388 -28.71 -19.04 30.40
CA HIS A 388 -27.35 -19.33 30.86
C HIS A 388 -27.20 -18.84 32.31
N VAL A 389 -26.80 -19.73 33.21
CA VAL A 389 -26.78 -19.49 34.65
C VAL A 389 -25.38 -19.65 35.18
N GLN A 390 -24.78 -18.59 35.71
CA GLN A 390 -23.39 -18.57 36.14
C GLN A 390 -23.17 -19.07 37.59
N HIS A 391 -23.83 -20.17 37.99
CA HIS A 391 -23.77 -20.70 39.37
C HIS A 391 -24.18 -22.18 39.46
N ALA A 392 -23.62 -22.93 40.43
CA ALA A 392 -24.05 -24.30 40.79
C ALA A 392 -24.94 -24.32 42.05
N GLY A 393 -26.05 -25.04 42.03
CA GLY A 393 -27.00 -25.22 43.14
C GLY A 393 -28.45 -25.08 42.68
N TRP A 394 -29.38 -25.05 43.63
CA TRP A 394 -30.82 -24.90 43.36
C TRP A 394 -31.12 -23.56 42.69
N LEU A 395 -31.67 -23.64 41.49
CA LEU A 395 -32.21 -22.53 40.71
C LEU A 395 -33.73 -22.56 40.74
N GLU A 396 -34.34 -21.44 41.14
CA GLU A 396 -35.78 -21.24 41.09
C GLU A 396 -36.14 -20.39 39.86
N LEU A 397 -36.91 -20.96 38.94
CA LEU A 397 -37.44 -20.31 37.74
C LEU A 397 -38.87 -19.88 37.97
N TYR A 398 -39.08 -18.57 38.08
CA TYR A 398 -40.38 -17.93 38.17
C TYR A 398 -40.91 -17.60 36.76
N VAL A 399 -41.97 -18.27 36.33
CA VAL A 399 -42.57 -18.12 35.00
C VAL A 399 -43.91 -17.41 35.11
N GLU A 400 -44.08 -16.31 34.38
CA GLU A 400 -45.30 -15.51 34.39
C GLU A 400 -45.65 -14.90 33.03
N ILE A 401 -46.94 -14.77 32.78
CA ILE A 401 -47.48 -13.99 31.68
C ILE A 401 -48.89 -13.50 32.05
N ALA A 402 -49.28 -12.34 31.53
CA ALA A 402 -50.62 -11.81 31.75
C ALA A 402 -51.69 -12.81 31.26
N GLY A 403 -52.76 -12.95 32.05
CA GLY A 403 -53.85 -13.89 31.76
C GLY A 403 -53.63 -15.32 32.27
N TYR A 404 -52.50 -15.63 32.88
CA TYR A 404 -52.20 -16.96 33.44
C TYR A 404 -51.68 -16.87 34.89
N ARG A 405 -51.88 -17.93 35.67
CA ARG A 405 -51.30 -18.09 37.01
C ARG A 405 -49.81 -18.36 36.87
N SER A 406 -48.97 -17.61 37.60
CA SER A 406 -47.53 -17.84 37.59
C SER A 406 -47.16 -19.16 38.26
N VAL A 407 -46.07 -19.77 37.80
CA VAL A 407 -45.54 -21.03 38.31
C VAL A 407 -44.08 -20.84 38.65
N THR A 408 -43.64 -21.39 39.78
CA THR A 408 -42.21 -21.48 40.14
C THR A 408 -41.75 -22.92 39.96
N ALA A 409 -40.76 -23.13 39.10
CA ALA A 409 -40.11 -24.42 38.91
C ALA A 409 -38.71 -24.41 39.55
N THR A 410 -38.24 -25.54 40.06
CA THR A 410 -36.94 -25.65 40.72
C THR A 410 -36.08 -26.71 40.06
N VAL A 411 -34.78 -26.45 39.94
CA VAL A 411 -33.80 -27.39 39.36
C VAL A 411 -32.46 -27.26 40.09
N ASP A 412 -31.84 -28.37 40.46
CA ASP A 412 -30.49 -28.39 41.05
C ASP A 412 -29.45 -28.41 39.92
N VAL A 413 -28.78 -27.28 39.72
CA VAL A 413 -27.95 -27.02 38.55
C VAL A 413 -26.48 -27.23 38.89
N ARG A 414 -25.75 -27.97 38.07
CA ARG A 414 -24.28 -28.05 38.13
C ARG A 414 -23.68 -27.30 36.95
N VAL A 415 -22.63 -26.54 37.24
CA VAL A 415 -21.89 -25.78 36.26
C VAL A 415 -21.33 -26.71 35.18
N GLY A 416 -21.50 -26.33 33.92
CA GLY A 416 -21.11 -27.12 32.76
C GLY A 416 -22.08 -28.24 32.34
N GLU A 417 -23.23 -28.38 33.00
CA GLU A 417 -24.32 -29.28 32.59
C GLU A 417 -25.49 -28.52 31.96
N SER A 418 -26.34 -29.25 31.23
CA SER A 418 -27.55 -28.75 30.59
C SER A 418 -28.79 -29.39 31.20
N TYR A 419 -29.78 -28.57 31.56
CA TYR A 419 -31.02 -28.99 32.19
C TYR A 419 -32.23 -28.57 31.35
N ARG A 420 -33.28 -29.41 31.37
CA ARG A 420 -34.56 -29.11 30.71
C ARG A 420 -35.69 -29.02 31.73
N VAL A 421 -36.45 -27.92 31.71
CA VAL A 421 -37.55 -27.61 32.63
C VAL A 421 -38.76 -27.08 31.83
N ASP A 422 -39.71 -27.95 31.53
CA ASP A 422 -40.94 -27.56 30.82
C ASP A 422 -42.01 -27.10 31.84
N VAL A 423 -42.71 -26.00 31.54
CA VAL A 423 -43.67 -25.34 32.46
C VAL A 423 -45.03 -25.20 31.79
N ALA A 424 -46.10 -25.61 32.47
CA ALA A 424 -47.47 -25.41 32.00
C ALA A 424 -48.18 -24.38 32.89
N LEU A 425 -48.69 -23.30 32.31
CA LEU A 425 -49.39 -22.22 33.03
C LEU A 425 -50.91 -22.38 32.88
N GLN A 426 -51.65 -22.13 33.97
CA GLN A 426 -53.11 -22.21 33.97
C GLN A 426 -53.74 -20.84 33.69
N PRO A 427 -54.64 -20.69 32.70
CA PRO A 427 -55.29 -19.41 32.42
C PRO A 427 -56.18 -18.92 33.57
N VAL A 428 -56.24 -17.61 33.79
CA VAL A 428 -57.06 -16.95 34.83
C VAL A 428 -58.37 -16.46 34.19
N ALA A 429 -59.52 -16.81 34.77
CA ALA A 429 -60.83 -16.35 34.31
C ALA A 429 -60.98 -14.82 34.47
N THR A 430 -61.53 -14.13 33.46
CA THR A 430 -61.55 -12.66 33.33
C THR A 430 -62.91 -11.98 33.57
N ASP A 431 -63.88 -12.65 34.17
CA ASP A 431 -65.29 -12.18 34.13
C ASP A 431 -65.74 -11.38 35.38
N ALA A 432 -64.81 -10.82 36.18
CA ALA A 432 -65.12 -10.12 37.44
C ALA A 432 -65.18 -8.58 37.31
N TYR A 433 -65.99 -7.92 38.13
CA TYR A 433 -66.14 -6.44 38.12
C TYR A 433 -66.12 -5.87 39.55
N ILE A 434 -65.63 -4.64 39.70
CA ILE A 434 -65.75 -3.83 40.94
C ILE A 434 -66.61 -2.60 40.62
N SER A 435 -67.58 -2.27 41.45
CA SER A 435 -68.38 -1.03 41.31
C SER A 435 -68.54 -0.31 42.65
N GLY A 436 -68.91 0.97 42.60
CA GLY A 436 -69.12 1.76 43.81
C GLY A 436 -69.25 3.25 43.53
N VAL A 437 -69.17 4.06 44.59
CA VAL A 437 -69.21 5.53 44.54
C VAL A 437 -67.94 6.10 45.17
N VAL A 438 -67.39 7.16 44.57
CA VAL A 438 -66.29 7.96 45.14
C VAL A 438 -66.84 9.27 45.67
N THR A 439 -66.58 9.59 46.94
CA THR A 439 -67.02 10.82 47.61
C THR A 439 -65.87 11.53 48.31
N ASP A 440 -66.05 12.83 48.56
CA ASP A 440 -65.17 13.62 49.43
C ASP A 440 -65.43 13.22 50.90
N ALA A 441 -64.37 12.85 51.62
CA ALA A 441 -64.47 12.36 53.00
C ALA A 441 -65.02 13.40 53.99
N VAL A 442 -64.88 14.70 53.67
CA VAL A 442 -65.30 15.84 54.49
C VAL A 442 -66.68 16.34 54.05
N THR A 443 -66.84 16.67 52.76
CA THR A 443 -68.08 17.29 52.26
C THR A 443 -69.18 16.29 51.94
N LYS A 444 -68.84 14.99 51.86
CA LYS A 444 -69.72 13.88 51.46
C LYS A 444 -70.33 14.04 50.07
N HIS A 445 -69.89 15.01 49.28
CA HIS A 445 -70.31 15.18 47.89
C HIS A 445 -69.66 14.10 47.00
N PRO A 446 -70.40 13.61 45.98
CA PRO A 446 -69.83 12.72 44.98
C PRO A 446 -68.73 13.42 44.17
N LEU A 447 -67.65 12.70 43.91
CA LEU A 447 -66.51 13.20 43.15
C LEU A 447 -66.61 12.68 41.73
N GLN A 448 -67.05 13.54 40.80
CA GLN A 448 -67.04 13.27 39.36
C GLN A 448 -65.60 13.31 38.82
N TYR A 449 -65.29 12.48 37.82
CA TYR A 449 -63.97 12.38 37.19
C TYR A 449 -62.84 11.90 38.12
N ALA A 450 -63.16 11.25 39.24
CA ALA A 450 -62.18 10.47 39.98
C ALA A 450 -61.72 9.32 39.09
N THR A 451 -60.41 9.17 38.92
CA THR A 451 -59.80 8.12 38.10
C THR A 451 -59.52 6.90 38.97
N LEU A 452 -60.03 5.75 38.54
CA LEU A 452 -59.76 4.46 39.15
C LEU A 452 -58.87 3.65 38.23
N THR A 453 -57.81 3.07 38.78
CA THR A 453 -56.94 2.14 38.07
C THR A 453 -56.80 0.85 38.86
N TRP A 454 -56.88 -0.27 38.16
CA TRP A 454 -56.64 -1.60 38.69
C TRP A 454 -55.30 -2.11 38.20
N GLN A 455 -54.45 -2.54 39.12
CA GLN A 455 -53.22 -3.26 38.81
C GLN A 455 -53.30 -4.64 39.45
N ALA A 456 -53.36 -5.69 38.65
CA ALA A 456 -53.25 -7.05 39.16
C ALA A 456 -51.92 -7.27 39.90
N SER A 457 -51.89 -8.09 40.95
CA SER A 457 -50.67 -8.33 41.74
C SER A 457 -49.51 -8.93 40.94
N ASN A 458 -49.77 -9.51 39.77
CA ASN A 458 -48.78 -10.06 38.84
C ASN A 458 -48.51 -9.17 37.61
N SER A 459 -49.01 -7.93 37.56
CA SER A 459 -48.72 -7.00 36.48
C SER A 459 -47.90 -5.82 37.00
N THR A 460 -46.94 -5.36 36.20
CA THR A 460 -46.14 -4.15 36.49
C THR A 460 -46.83 -2.86 36.02
N GLY A 461 -48.05 -2.95 35.48
CA GLY A 461 -48.80 -1.83 34.94
C GLY A 461 -50.32 -1.94 35.16
N VAL A 462 -51.02 -0.85 34.90
CA VAL A 462 -52.49 -0.74 35.01
C VAL A 462 -53.15 -1.70 34.02
N THR A 463 -53.97 -2.61 34.55
CA THR A 463 -54.69 -3.65 33.81
C THR A 463 -56.13 -3.29 33.48
N ALA A 464 -56.74 -2.35 34.20
CA ALA A 464 -58.03 -1.76 33.86
C ALA A 464 -58.15 -0.34 34.43
N SER A 465 -58.99 0.50 33.84
CA SER A 465 -59.28 1.83 34.38
C SER A 465 -60.75 2.22 34.16
N ALA A 466 -61.24 3.11 35.01
CA ALA A 466 -62.56 3.71 34.91
C ALA A 466 -62.52 5.14 35.46
N THR A 467 -63.52 5.95 35.13
CA THR A 467 -63.73 7.26 35.76
C THR A 467 -65.12 7.32 36.36
N THR A 468 -65.29 8.08 37.44
CA THR A 468 -66.61 8.28 38.03
C THR A 468 -67.50 9.21 37.21
N ASP A 469 -68.80 8.92 37.19
CA ASP A 469 -69.82 9.77 36.59
C ASP A 469 -70.21 10.98 37.48
N ALA A 470 -71.21 11.75 37.06
CA ALA A 470 -71.68 12.95 37.78
C ALA A 470 -72.21 12.65 39.19
N ASP A 471 -72.66 11.42 39.44
CA ASP A 471 -73.13 10.95 40.74
C ASP A 471 -72.00 10.25 41.53
N GLY A 472 -70.76 10.33 41.05
CA GLY A 472 -69.58 9.73 41.66
C GLY A 472 -69.48 8.22 41.46
N ARG A 473 -70.35 7.59 40.64
CA ARG A 473 -70.41 6.14 40.48
C ARG A 473 -69.39 5.63 39.48
N TYR A 474 -68.85 4.44 39.71
CA TYR A 474 -67.93 3.76 38.79
C TYR A 474 -68.25 2.27 38.64
N THR A 475 -67.81 1.69 37.52
CA THR A 475 -67.73 0.25 37.30
C THR A 475 -66.40 -0.06 36.60
N LEU A 476 -65.63 -0.97 37.17
CA LEU A 476 -64.26 -1.29 36.80
C LEU A 476 -64.17 -2.79 36.48
N GLY A 477 -64.00 -3.12 35.20
CA GLY A 477 -63.85 -4.48 34.68
C GLY A 477 -64.16 -4.57 33.18
N PRO A 478 -64.03 -5.74 32.55
CA PRO A 478 -63.75 -7.06 33.15
C PRO A 478 -62.35 -7.18 33.78
N LEU A 479 -62.25 -7.84 34.94
CA LEU A 479 -61.04 -8.06 35.73
C LEU A 479 -60.78 -9.55 35.92
N ALA A 480 -59.50 -9.93 35.95
CA ALA A 480 -59.07 -11.25 36.39
C ALA A 480 -59.41 -11.47 37.88
N ALA A 481 -59.95 -12.63 38.25
CA ALA A 481 -60.30 -13.00 39.63
C ALA A 481 -59.06 -13.33 40.47
N GLN A 482 -58.19 -12.34 40.64
CA GLN A 482 -56.93 -12.42 41.39
C GLN A 482 -56.73 -11.15 42.22
N ALA A 483 -55.88 -11.25 43.25
CA ALA A 483 -55.53 -10.11 44.06
C ALA A 483 -54.95 -8.98 43.19
N GLY A 484 -55.30 -7.75 43.49
CA GLY A 484 -54.77 -6.57 42.83
C GLY A 484 -54.86 -5.35 43.72
N THR A 485 -54.34 -4.26 43.19
CA THR A 485 -54.34 -2.95 43.83
C THR A 485 -55.30 -2.04 43.08
N LEU A 486 -56.31 -1.53 43.80
CA LEU A 486 -57.17 -0.45 43.33
C LEU A 486 -56.55 0.87 43.75
N THR A 487 -56.24 1.72 42.78
CA THR A 487 -55.80 3.10 43.00
C THR A 487 -56.90 4.05 42.59
N VAL A 488 -57.27 4.97 43.48
CA VAL A 488 -58.26 6.02 43.19
C VAL A 488 -57.64 7.37 43.41
N LEU A 489 -57.69 8.19 42.36
CA LEU A 489 -57.13 9.54 42.34
C LEU A 489 -58.21 10.54 41.95
N HIS A 490 -58.27 11.66 42.66
CA HIS A 490 -59.07 12.81 42.29
C HIS A 490 -58.27 14.07 42.56
N SER A 491 -58.41 15.06 41.67
CA SER A 491 -57.80 16.38 41.83
C SER A 491 -58.10 16.98 43.21
N GLY A 492 -57.09 17.54 43.88
CA GLY A 492 -57.22 18.18 45.19
C GLY A 492 -57.35 17.23 46.40
N HIS A 493 -57.28 15.91 46.18
CA HIS A 493 -57.41 14.90 47.24
C HIS A 493 -56.19 13.98 47.32
N THR A 494 -55.88 13.49 48.52
CA THR A 494 -54.95 12.37 48.76
C THR A 494 -55.53 11.12 48.10
N GLY A 495 -54.77 10.54 47.19
CA GLY A 495 -55.12 9.27 46.56
C GLY A 495 -55.21 8.14 47.59
N VAL A 496 -56.11 7.19 47.32
CA VAL A 496 -56.21 5.95 48.10
C VAL A 496 -55.72 4.79 47.25
N HIS A 497 -54.86 3.96 47.84
CA HIS A 497 -54.38 2.73 47.23
C HIS A 497 -54.79 1.57 48.16
N SER A 498 -55.65 0.69 47.68
CA SER A 498 -56.09 -0.51 48.41
C SER A 498 -55.51 -1.74 47.73
N SER A 499 -54.60 -2.44 48.41
CA SER A 499 -53.92 -3.63 47.90
C SER A 499 -54.55 -4.92 48.45
N GLY A 500 -54.47 -6.00 47.69
CA GLY A 500 -54.99 -7.32 48.11
C GLY A 500 -56.49 -7.50 47.88
N LEU A 501 -57.15 -6.60 47.15
CA LEU A 501 -58.54 -6.76 46.73
C LEU A 501 -58.64 -7.90 45.71
N VAL A 502 -59.66 -8.77 45.82
CA VAL A 502 -59.92 -9.85 44.86
C VAL A 502 -61.28 -9.59 44.21
N PRO A 503 -61.36 -9.25 42.91
CA PRO A 503 -62.62 -9.05 42.21
C PRO A 503 -63.45 -10.35 42.21
N ALA A 504 -64.75 -10.25 42.51
CA ALA A 504 -65.65 -11.39 42.62
C ALA A 504 -66.77 -11.37 41.56
N VAL A 505 -67.36 -12.53 41.30
CA VAL A 505 -68.57 -12.71 40.47
C VAL A 505 -69.74 -13.14 41.36
N PRO A 506 -70.95 -12.55 41.26
CA PRO A 506 -71.30 -11.42 40.39
C PRO A 506 -71.10 -10.08 41.13
N MET A 507 -70.01 -9.38 40.81
CA MET A 507 -69.68 -7.97 41.12
C MET A 507 -69.44 -7.63 42.61
N GLN A 508 -68.25 -7.07 42.92
CA GLN A 508 -67.86 -6.61 44.25
C GLN A 508 -68.13 -5.10 44.41
N GLU A 509 -68.87 -4.69 45.45
CA GLU A 509 -69.11 -3.27 45.75
C GLU A 509 -67.98 -2.69 46.64
N ALA A 510 -67.49 -1.49 46.31
CA ALA A 510 -66.45 -0.77 47.04
C ALA A 510 -66.64 0.76 46.97
N ASN A 511 -67.24 1.34 48.01
CA ASN A 511 -67.39 2.79 48.15
C ASN A 511 -66.13 3.42 48.75
N ILE A 512 -65.68 4.56 48.21
CA ILE A 512 -64.36 5.14 48.48
C ILE A 512 -64.51 6.60 48.87
N GLU A 513 -63.98 6.96 50.04
CA GLU A 513 -63.91 8.34 50.49
C GLU A 513 -62.47 8.87 50.37
N LEU A 514 -62.27 10.01 49.70
CA LEU A 514 -60.95 10.63 49.55
C LEU A 514 -60.78 11.81 50.51
N GLN A 515 -59.62 11.91 51.17
CA GLN A 515 -59.27 13.06 52.00
C GLN A 515 -58.62 14.17 51.16
N PRO A 516 -58.75 15.47 51.51
CA PRO A 516 -57.96 16.54 50.89
C PRO A 516 -56.44 16.37 51.11
N ALA A 517 -55.59 16.70 50.13
CA ALA A 517 -54.14 16.43 50.16
C ALA A 517 -53.31 17.30 51.15
N GLN A 518 -52.32 16.69 51.82
CA GLN A 518 -51.24 17.33 52.61
C GLN A 518 -49.85 16.85 52.09
N VAL A 519 -48.81 17.71 52.12
CA VAL A 519 -47.62 17.72 51.21
C VAL A 519 -46.65 16.50 51.29
N ALA A 520 -46.28 15.91 50.13
CA ALA A 520 -45.31 14.81 49.95
C ALA A 520 -43.89 15.30 49.50
N PRO A 521 -42.80 14.52 49.71
CA PRO A 521 -41.44 14.93 49.28
C PRO A 521 -41.35 15.03 47.75
N THR A 522 -40.69 16.08 47.27
CA THR A 522 -40.65 16.45 45.85
C THR A 522 -39.35 16.03 45.14
N SER A 523 -38.38 15.43 45.85
CA SER A 523 -37.08 15.00 45.30
C SER A 523 -36.42 13.90 46.16
N GLY A 524 -35.40 13.22 45.60
CA GLY A 524 -34.64 12.12 46.22
C GLY A 524 -33.11 12.32 46.26
N THR A 525 -32.40 11.31 46.77
CA THR A 525 -30.94 11.32 47.03
C THR A 525 -30.27 10.01 46.57
N ILE A 526 -29.11 10.09 45.92
CA ILE A 526 -28.22 8.94 45.61
C ILE A 526 -26.91 9.13 46.34
N SER A 527 -26.47 8.15 47.13
CA SER A 527 -25.19 8.18 47.85
C SER A 527 -24.37 6.91 47.61
N GLY A 528 -23.10 6.87 47.99
CA GLY A 528 -22.27 5.72 47.67
C GLY A 528 -20.84 5.78 48.18
N THR A 529 -20.11 4.67 48.04
CA THR A 529 -18.68 4.57 48.34
C THR A 529 -17.90 3.87 47.22
N VAL A 530 -16.65 4.28 47.02
CA VAL A 530 -15.72 3.74 46.03
C VAL A 530 -14.50 3.18 46.76
N ARG A 531 -14.18 1.91 46.52
CA ARG A 531 -13.05 1.20 47.13
C ARG A 531 -12.18 0.53 46.09
N ASP A 532 -10.92 0.30 46.42
CA ASP A 532 -9.98 -0.46 45.61
C ASP A 532 -10.33 -1.95 45.73
N HIS A 533 -10.40 -2.66 44.61
CA HIS A 533 -10.86 -4.05 44.56
C HIS A 533 -9.96 -5.01 45.36
N ASP A 534 -8.65 -4.79 45.34
CA ASP A 534 -7.66 -5.74 45.86
C ASP A 534 -7.31 -5.45 47.32
N THR A 535 -7.32 -4.17 47.71
CA THR A 535 -6.94 -3.71 49.06
C THR A 535 -8.12 -3.33 49.94
N ASP A 536 -9.33 -3.20 49.38
CA ASP A 536 -10.58 -2.71 50.01
C ASP A 536 -10.45 -1.32 50.66
N GLN A 537 -9.37 -0.59 50.38
CA GLN A 537 -9.14 0.78 50.85
C GLN A 537 -10.04 1.77 50.08
N PRO A 538 -10.49 2.87 50.71
CA PRO A 538 -11.28 3.90 50.02
C PRO A 538 -10.47 4.56 48.90
N VAL A 539 -11.12 4.77 47.76
CA VAL A 539 -10.52 5.43 46.58
C VAL A 539 -11.04 6.84 46.50
N ALA A 540 -10.16 7.80 46.81
CA ALA A 540 -10.46 9.23 46.73
C ALA A 540 -10.55 9.72 45.28
N ASP A 541 -11.12 10.91 45.09
CA ASP A 541 -11.17 11.63 43.82
C ASP A 541 -11.89 10.89 42.68
N ALA A 542 -12.80 9.98 43.02
CA ALA A 542 -13.66 9.32 42.04
C ALA A 542 -14.63 10.31 41.41
N GLU A 543 -14.46 10.56 40.11
CA GLU A 543 -15.43 11.30 39.34
C GLU A 543 -16.67 10.44 39.14
N VAL A 544 -17.80 10.89 39.69
CA VAL A 544 -19.09 10.21 39.59
C VAL A 544 -20.00 11.08 38.73
N VAL A 545 -20.43 10.54 37.60
CA VAL A 545 -21.34 11.21 36.66
C VAL A 545 -22.70 10.53 36.75
N LEU A 546 -23.73 11.32 36.97
CA LEU A 546 -25.11 10.89 37.02
C LEU A 546 -25.82 11.29 35.73
N THR A 547 -26.27 10.30 34.97
CA THR A 547 -26.96 10.51 33.70
C THR A 547 -28.39 9.99 33.83
N ASN A 548 -29.38 10.73 33.34
CA ASN A 548 -30.75 10.22 33.27
C ASN A 548 -30.76 8.97 32.38
N TYR A 549 -31.20 7.84 32.93
CA TYR A 549 -31.11 6.55 32.24
C TYR A 549 -31.89 6.52 30.93
N ASN A 550 -33.02 7.23 30.87
CA ASN A 550 -33.92 7.23 29.73
C ASN A 550 -33.51 8.21 28.62
N THR A 551 -32.97 9.37 28.99
CA THR A 551 -32.63 10.42 28.01
C THR A 551 -31.15 10.46 27.65
N GLY A 552 -30.28 9.82 28.44
CA GLY A 552 -28.82 9.88 28.25
C GLY A 552 -28.20 11.24 28.60
N VAL A 553 -28.98 12.18 29.15
CA VAL A 553 -28.52 13.52 29.53
C VAL A 553 -27.85 13.49 30.90
N GLU A 554 -26.66 14.06 31.02
CA GLU A 554 -26.00 14.28 32.31
C GLU A 554 -26.85 15.21 33.19
N VAL A 555 -27.19 14.74 34.39
CA VAL A 555 -28.01 15.46 35.36
C VAL A 555 -27.15 16.11 36.43
N ALA A 556 -26.10 15.43 36.88
CA ALA A 556 -25.19 15.95 37.88
C ALA A 556 -23.84 15.22 37.82
N ARG A 557 -22.80 15.87 38.38
CA ARG A 557 -21.46 15.33 38.53
C ARG A 557 -20.89 15.72 39.88
N VAL A 558 -20.20 14.81 40.54
CA VAL A 558 -19.49 15.06 41.81
C VAL A 558 -18.16 14.31 41.79
N VAL A 559 -17.21 14.77 42.61
CA VAL A 559 -15.96 14.07 42.91
C VAL A 559 -16.06 13.51 44.32
N GLY A 560 -15.82 12.21 44.49
CA GLY A 560 -15.86 11.53 45.79
C GLY A 560 -14.82 12.08 46.76
N ASP A 561 -15.14 12.03 48.05
CA ASP A 561 -14.27 12.54 49.11
C ASP A 561 -13.07 11.62 49.42
N ALA A 562 -12.22 12.02 50.38
CA ALA A 562 -11.05 11.26 50.80
C ALA A 562 -11.38 9.89 51.43
N GLN A 563 -12.64 9.65 51.79
CA GLN A 563 -13.15 8.38 52.28
C GLN A 563 -13.84 7.57 51.16
N GLY A 564 -13.70 8.01 49.90
CA GLY A 564 -14.30 7.42 48.71
C GLY A 564 -15.81 7.58 48.65
N SER A 565 -16.41 8.46 49.47
CA SER A 565 -17.86 8.62 49.55
C SER A 565 -18.36 9.72 48.61
N PHE A 566 -19.57 9.56 48.07
CA PHE A 566 -20.23 10.56 47.22
C PHE A 566 -21.73 10.66 47.52
N SER A 567 -22.34 11.80 47.20
CA SER A 567 -23.78 12.02 47.36
C SER A 567 -24.33 13.05 46.36
N PHE A 568 -25.56 12.80 45.88
CA PHE A 568 -26.37 13.67 45.05
C PHE A 568 -27.74 13.85 45.72
N THR A 569 -28.15 15.08 46.01
CA THR A 569 -29.44 15.39 46.65
C THR A 569 -30.34 16.22 45.73
N GLY A 570 -31.66 16.21 45.97
CA GLY A 570 -32.59 17.05 45.22
C GLY A 570 -32.91 16.51 43.83
N LEU A 571 -32.74 15.21 43.63
CA LEU A 571 -32.90 14.54 42.35
C LEU A 571 -34.39 14.28 42.03
N PRO A 572 -34.85 14.56 40.80
CA PRO A 572 -36.15 14.09 40.33
C PRO A 572 -36.33 12.57 40.46
N PHE A 573 -37.56 12.12 40.64
CA PHE A 573 -37.88 10.69 40.73
C PHE A 573 -37.90 10.02 39.35
N VAL A 574 -36.71 9.62 38.89
CA VAL A 574 -36.47 8.88 37.64
C VAL A 574 -35.30 7.89 37.84
N PRO A 575 -35.12 6.89 36.95
CA PRO A 575 -33.91 6.05 36.96
C PRO A 575 -32.68 6.81 36.44
N TYR A 576 -31.53 6.54 37.06
CA TYR A 576 -30.24 7.13 36.74
C TYR A 576 -29.17 6.08 36.44
N ARG A 577 -28.28 6.38 35.49
CA ARG A 577 -26.99 5.70 35.29
C ARG A 577 -25.92 6.44 36.08
N VAL A 578 -25.17 5.72 36.90
CA VAL A 578 -24.04 6.22 37.71
C VAL A 578 -22.75 5.70 37.07
N SER A 579 -21.95 6.58 36.47
CA SER A 579 -20.63 6.24 35.91
C SER A 579 -19.54 6.69 36.88
N LEU A 580 -18.71 5.75 37.33
CA LEU A 580 -17.61 6.01 38.25
C LEU A 580 -16.27 5.89 37.51
N ARG A 581 -15.47 6.95 37.58
CA ARG A 581 -14.18 7.07 36.88
C ARG A 581 -13.13 7.58 37.84
N VAL A 582 -12.04 6.83 37.99
CA VAL A 582 -10.85 7.25 38.75
C VAL A 582 -9.63 7.04 37.86
N SER A 583 -8.72 8.01 37.86
CA SER A 583 -7.46 7.89 37.12
C SER A 583 -6.66 6.68 37.63
N GLY A 584 -6.22 5.81 36.71
CA GLY A 584 -5.48 4.59 37.05
C GLY A 584 -6.34 3.37 37.39
N TYR A 585 -7.67 3.49 37.34
CA TYR A 585 -8.60 2.39 37.62
C TYR A 585 -9.53 2.12 36.43
N GLN A 586 -10.06 0.90 36.40
CA GLN A 586 -11.10 0.51 35.46
C GLN A 586 -12.41 1.26 35.77
N SER A 587 -13.06 1.80 34.75
CA SER A 587 -14.33 2.50 34.90
C SER A 587 -15.48 1.52 35.14
N VAL A 588 -16.41 1.86 36.03
CA VAL A 588 -17.59 1.04 36.35
C VAL A 588 -18.87 1.85 36.17
N GLU A 589 -19.94 1.20 35.73
CA GLU A 589 -21.27 1.79 35.65
C GLU A 589 -22.29 0.99 36.47
N ALA A 590 -23.23 1.70 37.10
CA ALA A 590 -24.35 1.14 37.85
C ALA A 590 -25.67 1.88 37.54
N VAL A 591 -26.81 1.30 37.91
CA VAL A 591 -28.14 1.93 37.75
C VAL A 591 -28.76 2.14 39.13
N ALA A 592 -29.31 3.33 39.38
CA ALA A 592 -30.02 3.69 40.60
C ALA A 592 -31.44 4.18 40.29
N TYR A 593 -32.43 3.68 41.04
CA TYR A 593 -33.84 4.02 40.83
C TYR A 593 -34.35 4.93 41.97
N LEU A 594 -34.95 6.07 41.62
CA LEU A 594 -35.58 6.98 42.58
C LEU A 594 -37.07 7.14 42.33
N TRP A 595 -37.86 7.01 43.40
CA TRP A 595 -39.33 7.14 43.40
C TRP A 595 -39.75 7.90 44.65
N SER A 596 -40.95 8.48 44.68
CA SER A 596 -41.46 9.13 45.91
C SER A 596 -41.59 8.15 47.09
N SER A 597 -41.77 6.85 46.80
CA SER A 597 -41.79 5.75 47.77
C SER A 597 -40.39 5.22 48.13
N VAL A 598 -39.36 5.51 47.32
CA VAL A 598 -37.95 5.13 47.55
C VAL A 598 -37.07 6.36 47.25
N PRO A 599 -37.09 7.37 48.14
CA PRO A 599 -36.43 8.64 47.86
C PRO A 599 -34.92 8.60 48.08
N ASN A 600 -34.34 7.49 48.53
CA ASN A 600 -32.90 7.34 48.76
C ASN A 600 -32.37 6.05 48.12
N ALA A 601 -31.25 6.12 47.41
CA ALA A 601 -30.56 4.97 46.84
C ALA A 601 -29.05 4.99 47.17
N THR A 602 -28.44 3.80 47.31
CA THR A 602 -27.01 3.64 47.61
C THR A 602 -26.30 2.84 46.51
N VAL A 603 -25.16 3.33 46.02
CA VAL A 603 -24.33 2.68 45.00
C VAL A 603 -22.89 2.54 45.53
N SER A 604 -22.41 1.32 45.73
CA SER A 604 -21.01 1.09 46.14
C SER A 604 -20.26 0.31 45.07
N ALA A 605 -19.02 0.71 44.77
CA ALA A 605 -18.19 0.12 43.73
C ALA A 605 -16.81 -0.28 44.25
N ARG A 606 -16.31 -1.41 43.78
CA ARG A 606 -14.92 -1.84 43.94
C ARG A 606 -14.21 -1.74 42.59
N LEU A 607 -13.23 -0.86 42.47
CA LEU A 607 -12.53 -0.58 41.22
C LEU A 607 -11.19 -1.33 41.18
N LYS A 608 -10.91 -2.02 40.07
CA LYS A 608 -9.63 -2.68 39.83
C LYS A 608 -8.64 -1.68 39.19
N ARG A 609 -7.36 -1.74 39.55
CA ARG A 609 -6.29 -0.93 38.94
C ARG A 609 -6.05 -1.37 37.49
N LEU A 610 -5.67 -0.42 36.65
CA LEU A 610 -5.23 -0.72 35.28
C LEU A 610 -3.76 -1.14 35.29
N VAL A 611 -3.48 -2.31 34.71
CA VAL A 611 -2.12 -2.85 34.60
C VAL A 611 -1.69 -2.88 33.14
N VAL A 612 -0.50 -2.37 32.87
CA VAL A 612 0.19 -2.48 31.56
C VAL A 612 1.41 -3.38 31.74
N SER A 613 1.62 -4.31 30.83
CA SER A 613 2.77 -5.23 30.84
C SER A 613 3.38 -5.39 29.45
N GLY A 614 4.59 -5.95 29.40
CA GLY A 614 5.29 -6.26 28.15
C GLY A 614 6.69 -6.79 28.41
N ARG A 615 7.47 -6.93 27.34
CA ARG A 615 8.86 -7.40 27.39
C ARG A 615 9.75 -6.57 26.46
N VAL A 616 10.96 -6.23 26.89
CA VAL A 616 11.94 -5.45 26.12
C VAL A 616 13.02 -6.38 25.59
N VAL A 617 13.27 -6.33 24.28
CA VAL A 617 14.22 -7.22 23.59
C VAL A 617 15.15 -6.47 22.64
N ASP A 618 16.29 -7.07 22.31
CA ASP A 618 17.19 -6.60 21.26
C ASP A 618 16.58 -6.84 19.87
N ALA A 619 16.55 -5.81 19.04
CA ALA A 619 15.95 -5.86 17.71
C ALA A 619 16.65 -6.82 16.73
N LEU A 620 17.93 -7.12 16.93
CA LEU A 620 18.72 -7.97 16.05
C LEU A 620 18.51 -9.45 16.34
N ASP A 621 18.54 -9.84 17.61
CA ASP A 621 18.63 -11.25 18.01
C ASP A 621 17.55 -11.71 19.01
N GLN A 622 16.64 -10.80 19.40
CA GLN A 622 15.51 -11.06 20.31
C GLN A 622 15.91 -11.45 21.74
N HIS A 623 17.17 -11.25 22.15
CA HIS A 623 17.55 -11.45 23.55
C HIS A 623 16.87 -10.42 24.46
N PRO A 624 16.44 -10.83 25.67
CA PRO A 624 15.84 -9.92 26.64
C PRO A 624 16.84 -8.85 27.09
N ILE A 625 16.36 -7.61 27.22
CA ILE A 625 17.16 -6.50 27.74
C ILE A 625 16.78 -6.28 29.20
N GLU A 626 17.66 -6.69 30.11
CA GLU A 626 17.53 -6.43 31.55
C GLU A 626 17.81 -4.96 31.88
N GLY A 627 17.01 -4.37 32.76
CA GLY A 627 17.25 -3.03 33.30
C GLY A 627 16.93 -1.87 32.34
N ALA A 628 16.27 -2.12 31.21
CA ALA A 628 15.71 -1.06 30.36
C ALA A 628 14.73 -0.23 31.18
N LEU A 629 14.80 1.10 31.06
CA LEU A 629 13.91 2.05 31.71
C LEU A 629 12.69 2.29 30.81
N ILE A 630 11.49 1.99 31.32
CA ILE A 630 10.19 2.24 30.69
C ILE A 630 9.53 3.40 31.44
N GLU A 631 9.23 4.47 30.73
CA GLU A 631 8.50 5.63 31.23
C GLU A 631 7.12 5.67 30.55
N LEU A 632 6.05 5.52 31.34
CA LEU A 632 4.67 5.54 30.85
C LEU A 632 3.78 6.30 31.83
N GLY A 633 3.10 7.34 31.35
CA GLY A 633 2.17 8.12 32.15
C GLY A 633 2.75 8.76 33.41
N GLY A 634 4.05 9.07 33.38
CA GLY A 634 4.80 9.66 34.49
C GLY A 634 5.28 8.64 35.53
N GLN A 635 5.07 7.34 35.31
CA GLN A 635 5.67 6.27 36.09
C GLN A 635 6.91 5.71 35.38
N GLU A 636 7.90 5.34 36.17
CA GLU A 636 9.15 4.75 35.69
C GLU A 636 9.30 3.33 36.26
N VAL A 637 9.49 2.35 35.38
CA VAL A 637 9.80 0.97 35.79
C VAL A 637 11.02 0.46 35.03
N ARG A 638 11.68 -0.57 35.57
CA ARG A 638 12.77 -1.25 34.86
C ARG A 638 12.36 -2.66 34.48
N SER A 639 12.81 -3.11 33.30
CA SER A 639 12.65 -4.51 32.90
C SER A 639 13.49 -5.44 33.78
N ASP A 640 12.97 -6.63 34.03
CA ASP A 640 13.66 -7.71 34.75
C ASP A 640 14.65 -8.48 33.85
N ALA A 641 15.27 -9.55 34.39
CA ALA A 641 16.24 -10.39 33.69
C ALA A 641 15.68 -11.09 32.44
N ASP A 642 14.37 -11.33 32.39
CA ASP A 642 13.69 -11.87 31.21
C ASP A 642 13.18 -10.75 30.29
N GLY A 643 13.56 -9.50 30.56
CA GLY A 643 13.16 -8.30 29.83
C GLY A 643 11.75 -7.84 30.15
N ARG A 644 11.03 -8.48 31.07
CA ARG A 644 9.60 -8.19 31.33
C ARG A 644 9.44 -6.97 32.22
N PHE A 645 8.33 -6.26 32.04
CA PHE A 645 7.93 -5.16 32.90
C PHE A 645 6.42 -5.19 33.15
N SER A 646 5.99 -4.62 34.28
CA SER A 646 4.59 -4.40 34.62
C SER A 646 4.44 -3.07 35.35
N ILE A 647 3.43 -2.29 34.98
CA ILE A 647 3.11 -0.98 35.54
C ILE A 647 1.66 -0.99 35.97
N GLU A 648 1.40 -0.73 37.25
CA GLU A 648 0.05 -0.65 37.81
C GLU A 648 -0.44 0.80 37.90
N SER A 649 -1.77 0.96 37.97
CA SER A 649 -2.45 2.24 38.10
C SER A 649 -2.20 3.20 36.93
N VAL A 650 -2.03 2.67 35.73
CA VAL A 650 -1.76 3.50 34.54
C VAL A 650 -3.03 4.20 34.06
N LYS A 651 -2.93 5.48 33.70
CA LYS A 651 -4.09 6.27 33.25
C LYS A 651 -4.63 5.74 31.92
N ALA A 652 -5.95 5.66 31.77
CA ALA A 652 -6.57 5.36 30.47
C ALA A 652 -6.41 6.56 29.50
N GLY A 653 -6.32 6.28 28.20
CA GLY A 653 -6.17 7.27 27.13
C GLY A 653 -4.88 7.13 26.32
N VAL A 654 -4.65 8.08 25.40
CA VAL A 654 -3.44 8.12 24.56
C VAL A 654 -2.29 8.69 25.40
N GLN A 655 -1.23 7.90 25.57
CA GLN A 655 -0.07 8.27 26.37
C GLN A 655 1.23 7.99 25.63
N PRO A 656 2.26 8.85 25.77
CA PRO A 656 3.59 8.51 25.30
C PRO A 656 4.20 7.43 26.20
N VAL A 657 4.83 6.43 25.59
CA VAL A 657 5.73 5.47 26.22
C VAL A 657 7.14 5.74 25.71
N THR A 658 8.07 5.98 26.63
CA THR A 658 9.49 6.14 26.32
C THR A 658 10.27 4.98 26.93
N ILE A 659 11.10 4.33 26.12
CA ILE A 659 11.89 3.17 26.55
C ILE A 659 13.34 3.44 26.19
N SER A 660 14.22 3.29 27.18
CA SER A 660 15.66 3.51 27.03
C SER A 660 16.48 2.44 27.74
N ALA A 661 17.61 2.06 27.19
CA ALA A 661 18.55 1.15 27.83
C ALA A 661 19.99 1.57 27.48
N PRO A 662 20.97 1.42 28.39
CA PRO A 662 22.37 1.70 28.09
C PRO A 662 22.86 0.89 26.89
N GLY A 663 23.49 1.55 25.92
CA GLY A 663 23.94 0.88 24.69
C GLY A 663 22.85 0.66 23.64
N TYR A 664 21.63 1.19 23.85
CA TYR A 664 20.50 1.15 22.91
C TYR A 664 19.97 2.56 22.60
N ARG A 665 19.37 2.73 21.43
CA ARG A 665 18.68 3.96 21.04
C ARG A 665 17.36 4.08 21.80
N THR A 666 17.15 5.21 22.46
CA THR A 666 15.86 5.53 23.09
C THR A 666 14.74 5.58 22.05
N ARG A 667 13.62 4.92 22.33
CA ARG A 667 12.41 4.96 21.51
C ARG A 667 11.27 5.63 22.28
N THR A 668 10.48 6.44 21.57
CA THR A 668 9.25 7.02 22.10
C THR A 668 8.09 6.71 21.15
N HIS A 669 7.02 6.12 21.66
CA HIS A 669 5.81 5.77 20.93
C HIS A 669 4.57 6.32 21.64
N THR A 670 3.46 6.46 20.93
CA THR A 670 2.15 6.74 21.54
C THR A 670 1.35 5.45 21.63
N VAL A 671 0.90 5.10 22.82
CA VAL A 671 0.05 3.93 23.11
C VAL A 671 -1.33 4.39 23.57
N THR A 672 -2.38 3.64 23.22
CA THR A 672 -3.74 3.90 23.71
C THR A 672 -4.09 2.87 24.76
N ILE A 673 -4.29 3.32 26.00
CA ILE A 673 -4.65 2.46 27.12
C ILE A 673 -6.16 2.49 27.29
N ALA A 674 -6.81 1.33 27.11
CA ALA A 674 -8.25 1.20 27.31
C ALA A 674 -8.62 1.36 28.80
N ALA A 675 -9.82 1.88 29.07
CA ALA A 675 -10.34 2.03 30.44
C ALA A 675 -10.87 0.72 31.06
N LEU A 676 -10.65 -0.42 30.39
CA LEU A 676 -11.13 -1.74 30.76
C LEU A 676 -10.05 -2.80 30.47
N GLY A 677 -9.87 -3.74 31.40
CA GLY A 677 -8.95 -4.87 31.28
C GLY A 677 -7.47 -4.52 31.51
N ASP A 678 -6.67 -5.56 31.74
CA ASP A 678 -5.20 -5.46 31.79
C ASP A 678 -4.67 -5.48 30.34
N GLN A 679 -3.58 -4.76 30.07
CA GLN A 679 -3.03 -4.56 28.72
C GLN A 679 -1.62 -5.15 28.64
N ASP A 680 -1.37 -6.02 27.65
CA ASP A 680 -0.04 -6.55 27.35
C ASP A 680 0.39 -6.06 25.95
N PHE A 681 1.54 -5.39 25.88
CA PHE A 681 2.11 -4.86 24.65
C PHE A 681 3.10 -5.81 23.96
N GLY A 682 3.30 -7.02 24.49
CA GLY A 682 4.17 -8.03 23.89
C GLY A 682 5.64 -7.61 23.89
N ASP A 683 6.39 -8.07 22.88
CA ASP A 683 7.82 -7.77 22.73
C ASP A 683 8.03 -6.39 22.09
N ILE A 684 8.79 -5.54 22.78
CA ILE A 684 9.17 -4.19 22.35
C ILE A 684 10.68 -4.19 22.08
N ALA A 685 11.03 -4.08 20.80
CA ALA A 685 12.42 -4.18 20.33
C ALA A 685 13.17 -2.83 20.36
N LEU A 686 14.37 -2.82 20.94
CA LEU A 686 15.31 -1.68 20.91
C LEU A 686 16.50 -1.98 19.98
N GLU A 687 16.95 -0.95 19.26
CA GLU A 687 18.15 -1.02 18.41
C GLU A 687 19.39 -0.58 19.18
N ALA A 688 20.52 -1.27 19.02
CA ALA A 688 21.78 -0.88 19.67
C ALA A 688 22.23 0.55 19.26
N ALA A 689 22.63 1.35 20.24
CA ALA A 689 23.25 2.65 20.03
C ALA A 689 24.72 2.46 19.67
N VAL A 690 25.13 3.06 18.57
CA VAL A 690 26.48 2.96 18.03
C VAL A 690 27.44 3.78 18.92
N ALA A 691 28.38 3.13 19.61
CA ALA A 691 29.42 3.83 20.36
C ALA A 691 30.44 4.45 19.39
N GLU A 692 30.79 5.72 19.61
CA GLU A 692 31.73 6.49 18.78
C GLU A 692 33.01 6.83 19.55
N ALA A 693 34.13 7.09 18.85
CA ALA A 693 35.45 7.42 19.39
C ALA A 693 36.21 8.41 18.49
N ASP A 694 37.30 9.01 18.98
CA ASP A 694 38.16 9.89 18.18
C ASP A 694 39.41 9.13 17.69
N LEU A 695 39.82 9.37 16.45
CA LEU A 695 41.13 8.96 15.92
C LEU A 695 41.97 10.20 15.61
N ALA A 696 43.21 10.25 16.08
CA ALA A 696 44.11 11.36 15.81
C ALA A 696 45.53 10.86 15.53
N GLY A 697 46.38 11.67 14.91
CA GLY A 697 47.81 11.37 14.80
C GLY A 697 48.55 12.30 13.86
N PHE A 698 49.70 11.84 13.37
CA PHE A 698 50.56 12.58 12.43
C PHE A 698 50.77 11.80 11.13
N VAL A 699 50.97 12.53 10.02
CA VAL A 699 51.43 12.00 8.74
C VAL A 699 52.81 12.60 8.44
N THR A 700 53.82 11.74 8.24
CA THR A 700 55.23 12.13 8.03
C THR A 700 55.85 11.41 6.85
N ASP A 701 56.88 11.98 6.24
CA ASP A 701 57.74 11.31 5.25
C ASP A 701 58.59 10.27 6.01
N SER A 702 58.52 9.00 5.59
CA SER A 702 59.21 7.89 6.26
C SER A 702 60.74 7.94 6.13
N THR A 703 61.28 8.70 5.19
CA THR A 703 62.72 8.86 4.97
C THR A 703 63.26 10.12 5.65
N THR A 704 62.59 11.26 5.49
CA THR A 704 63.09 12.53 6.05
C THR A 704 62.55 12.84 7.45
N GLY A 705 61.41 12.25 7.81
CA GLY A 705 60.68 12.55 9.04
C GLY A 705 59.86 13.85 8.97
N ASP A 706 59.87 14.56 7.83
CA ASP A 706 59.17 15.83 7.70
C ASP A 706 57.64 15.63 7.72
N PRO A 707 56.86 16.57 8.30
CA PRO A 707 55.41 16.50 8.29
C PRO A 707 54.84 16.62 6.87
N ILE A 708 53.89 15.76 6.53
CA ILE A 708 53.18 15.80 5.24
C ILE A 708 51.84 16.49 5.43
N ALA A 709 51.71 17.69 4.87
CA ALA A 709 50.48 18.48 4.91
C ALA A 709 49.53 18.12 3.76
N GLY A 710 48.22 18.15 4.01
CA GLY A 710 47.18 17.92 3.01
C GLY A 710 46.95 16.45 2.64
N ALA A 711 47.58 15.50 3.34
CA ALA A 711 47.32 14.08 3.16
C ALA A 711 45.88 13.76 3.52
N THR A 712 45.16 13.05 2.65
CA THR A 712 43.78 12.63 2.88
C THR A 712 43.76 11.40 3.77
N ILE A 713 42.98 11.46 4.87
CA ILE A 713 42.73 10.35 5.78
C ILE A 713 41.31 9.87 5.55
N THR A 714 41.12 8.58 5.31
CA THR A 714 39.81 7.95 5.15
C THR A 714 39.67 6.70 6.01
N THR A 715 38.44 6.37 6.40
CA THR A 715 38.09 5.12 7.11
C THR A 715 37.25 4.20 6.23
N ASP A 716 37.12 2.93 6.61
CA ASP A 716 36.23 1.95 5.99
C ASP A 716 34.75 2.37 5.99
N THR A 717 34.36 3.29 6.88
CA THR A 717 33.01 3.87 6.97
C THR A 717 32.88 5.19 6.19
N GLN A 718 33.78 5.46 5.24
CA GLN A 718 33.77 6.66 4.37
C GLN A 718 33.95 7.99 5.10
N GLN A 719 34.42 7.97 6.35
CA GLN A 719 34.71 9.20 7.06
C GLN A 719 36.05 9.78 6.61
N MET A 720 36.10 11.09 6.34
CA MET A 720 37.24 11.76 5.72
C MET A 720 37.80 12.89 6.57
N GLY A 721 39.11 13.11 6.45
CA GLY A 721 39.84 14.24 7.04
C GLY A 721 41.12 14.52 6.27
N SER A 722 41.84 15.57 6.65
CA SER A 722 43.13 15.91 6.05
C SER A 722 44.16 16.27 7.11
N SER A 723 45.44 16.03 6.81
CA SER A 723 46.54 16.47 7.68
C SER A 723 46.78 17.97 7.54
N ARG A 724 47.08 18.62 8.67
CA ARG A 724 47.42 20.04 8.75
C ARG A 724 48.87 20.28 8.32
N ALA A 725 49.28 21.55 8.28
CA ALA A 725 50.64 21.98 7.92
C ALA A 725 51.74 21.33 8.77
N ASP A 726 51.44 20.98 10.02
CA ASP A 726 52.33 20.28 10.95
C ASP A 726 52.21 18.74 10.87
N GLY A 727 51.48 18.22 9.87
CA GLY A 727 51.23 16.79 9.68
C GLY A 727 50.15 16.21 10.60
N SER A 728 49.61 16.99 11.55
CA SER A 728 48.59 16.49 12.50
C SER A 728 47.22 16.29 11.84
N TRP A 729 46.45 15.29 12.28
CA TRP A 729 45.08 15.05 11.82
C TRP A 729 44.18 14.54 12.96
N LEU A 730 42.86 14.72 12.78
CA LEU A 730 41.82 14.29 13.72
C LEU A 730 40.55 13.90 12.96
N LEU A 731 40.04 12.71 13.23
CA LEU A 731 38.70 12.24 12.90
C LEU A 731 37.92 12.04 14.21
N THR A 732 36.72 12.59 14.28
CA THR A 732 35.85 12.48 15.46
C THR A 732 34.71 11.51 15.18
N SER A 733 34.01 10.99 16.18
CA SER A 733 32.80 10.18 15.94
C SER A 733 33.00 8.87 15.14
N VAL A 734 34.19 8.27 15.19
CA VAL A 734 34.50 7.01 14.52
C VAL A 734 33.86 5.84 15.27
N VAL A 735 33.05 5.06 14.57
CA VAL A 735 32.28 3.96 15.16
C VAL A 735 33.18 2.89 15.78
N LYS A 736 32.80 2.34 16.94
CA LYS A 736 33.45 1.20 17.61
C LYS A 736 33.54 -0.02 16.67
N GLY A 737 34.60 -0.81 16.81
CA GLY A 737 34.87 -2.00 16.00
C GLY A 737 36.26 -1.98 15.37
N ARG A 738 36.56 -3.01 14.59
CA ARG A 738 37.77 -3.05 13.76
C ARG A 738 37.60 -2.07 12.60
N ARG A 739 38.50 -1.10 12.52
CA ARG A 739 38.49 -0.01 11.54
C ARG A 739 39.75 -0.03 10.71
N PHE A 740 39.62 0.31 9.43
CA PHE A 740 40.76 0.45 8.53
C PHE A 740 40.93 1.93 8.22
N VAL A 741 42.01 2.52 8.71
CA VAL A 741 42.36 3.92 8.48
C VAL A 741 43.39 3.96 7.36
N ARG A 742 43.05 4.60 6.24
CA ARG A 742 43.94 4.80 5.11
C ARG A 742 44.39 6.26 5.04
N VAL A 743 45.66 6.46 4.72
CA VAL A 743 46.21 7.79 4.43
C VAL A 743 46.82 7.79 3.04
N SER A 744 46.46 8.78 2.23
CA SER A 744 46.96 8.97 0.87
C SER A 744 47.39 10.42 0.63
N GLN A 745 48.55 10.61 0.00
CA GLN A 745 49.03 11.91 -0.46
C GLN A 745 49.69 11.74 -1.83
N PRO A 746 49.43 12.63 -2.80
CA PRO A 746 50.15 12.62 -4.08
C PRO A 746 51.68 12.64 -3.88
N GLY A 747 52.40 11.77 -4.60
CA GLY A 747 53.86 11.60 -4.47
C GLY A 747 54.31 10.63 -3.37
N TYR A 748 53.38 10.05 -2.60
CA TYR A 748 53.66 9.09 -1.54
C TYR A 748 52.85 7.80 -1.73
N GLN A 749 53.42 6.66 -1.36
CA GLN A 749 52.69 5.39 -1.25
C GLN A 749 51.67 5.49 -0.12
N SER A 750 50.40 5.17 -0.42
CA SER A 750 49.35 5.17 0.60
C SER A 750 49.57 4.05 1.61
N GLN A 751 49.29 4.31 2.88
CA GLN A 751 49.31 3.28 3.91
C GLN A 751 47.91 3.10 4.50
N THR A 752 47.55 1.84 4.78
CA THR A 752 46.35 1.49 5.55
C THR A 752 46.77 0.78 6.82
N ARG A 753 46.17 1.17 7.95
CA ARG A 753 46.34 0.49 9.24
C ARG A 753 44.99 0.05 9.76
N GLU A 754 44.95 -1.18 10.27
CA GLU A 754 43.84 -1.66 11.06
C GLU A 754 43.97 -1.14 12.50
N ILE A 755 42.87 -0.67 13.08
CA ILE A 755 42.78 -0.31 14.48
C ILE A 755 41.50 -0.90 15.09
N GLU A 756 41.64 -1.48 16.28
CA GLU A 756 40.50 -1.89 17.08
C GLU A 756 40.06 -0.73 17.98
N VAL A 757 38.90 -0.15 17.65
CA VAL A 757 38.25 0.86 18.48
C VAL A 757 37.33 0.12 19.45
N SER A 758 37.67 0.06 20.73
CA SER A 758 36.95 -0.76 21.73
C SER A 758 36.24 0.06 22.83
N GLU A 759 36.64 1.31 23.01
CA GLU A 759 36.17 2.25 24.05
C GLU A 759 35.99 3.66 23.46
N ASN A 760 35.08 4.46 24.02
CA ASN A 760 34.88 5.88 23.67
C ASN A 760 36.02 6.74 24.27
N LYS A 761 37.16 6.74 23.57
CA LYS A 761 38.34 7.54 23.89
C LYS A 761 39.06 7.94 22.60
N ARG A 762 40.07 8.80 22.71
CA ARG A 762 40.92 9.14 21.58
C ARG A 762 42.01 8.10 21.38
N TYR A 763 42.10 7.55 20.18
CA TYR A 763 43.20 6.67 19.75
C TYR A 763 44.20 7.44 18.92
N ASN A 764 45.49 7.17 19.15
CA ASN A 764 46.57 7.77 18.38
C ASN A 764 47.05 6.81 17.29
N VAL A 765 46.91 7.21 16.02
CA VAL A 765 47.30 6.45 14.84
C VAL A 765 48.15 7.37 13.96
N SER A 766 49.46 7.15 13.90
CA SER A 766 50.34 7.95 13.04
C SER A 766 50.84 7.12 11.85
N PHE A 767 51.05 7.80 10.73
CA PHE A 767 51.46 7.22 9.45
C PHE A 767 52.78 7.83 9.00
N ALA A 768 53.70 6.99 8.52
CA ALA A 768 54.97 7.39 7.94
C ALA A 768 54.98 6.89 6.50
N LEU A 769 54.68 7.78 5.55
CA LEU A 769 54.51 7.41 4.15
C LEU A 769 55.86 7.37 3.44
N GLU A 770 56.08 6.34 2.62
CA GLU A 770 57.22 6.27 1.72
C GLU A 770 56.93 7.10 0.48
N ARG A 771 57.91 7.86 -0.02
CA ARG A 771 57.76 8.49 -1.33
C ARG A 771 57.51 7.39 -2.34
N ALA A 772 56.43 7.50 -3.11
CA ALA A 772 56.28 6.64 -4.26
C ALA A 772 57.47 6.91 -5.18
N GLU A 773 57.96 5.92 -5.92
CA GLU A 773 58.91 6.13 -7.02
C GLU A 773 58.18 6.88 -8.18
N SER A 774 57.58 8.02 -7.86
CA SER A 774 56.69 8.84 -8.68
C SER A 774 57.44 9.69 -9.70
N GLY A 775 58.65 9.29 -10.09
CA GLY A 775 59.40 9.97 -11.14
C GLY A 775 59.19 9.36 -12.52
N SER A 776 58.51 8.21 -12.63
CA SER A 776 58.55 7.41 -13.84
C SER A 776 57.31 7.44 -14.71
N VAL A 777 56.11 7.86 -14.29
CA VAL A 777 54.95 7.95 -15.21
C VAL A 777 54.38 9.36 -15.17
N ASP A 778 54.49 10.10 -16.27
CA ASP A 778 53.81 11.38 -16.47
C ASP A 778 52.70 11.21 -17.50
N LEU A 779 51.55 11.87 -17.29
CA LEU A 779 50.46 11.91 -18.26
C LEU A 779 50.36 13.30 -18.87
N THR A 780 50.01 13.36 -20.14
CA THR A 780 49.56 14.59 -20.79
C THR A 780 48.25 14.29 -21.50
N VAL A 781 47.20 15.04 -21.16
CA VAL A 781 45.89 14.90 -21.78
C VAL A 781 45.80 15.86 -22.96
N LEU A 782 45.55 15.31 -24.14
CA LEU A 782 45.49 16.03 -25.40
C LEU A 782 44.14 15.77 -26.06
N PRO A 783 43.11 16.59 -25.80
CA PRO A 783 41.89 16.58 -26.59
C PRO A 783 42.19 16.96 -28.05
N ASP A 784 41.51 16.36 -29.01
CA ASP A 784 41.67 16.65 -30.45
C ASP A 784 41.27 18.09 -30.82
N ARG A 785 40.39 18.70 -30.04
CA ARG A 785 39.92 20.08 -30.21
C ARG A 785 39.55 20.70 -28.86
N ALA A 786 39.51 22.04 -28.81
CA ALA A 786 39.16 22.77 -27.59
C ALA A 786 37.66 22.82 -27.31
N SER A 787 36.82 22.69 -28.35
CA SER A 787 35.37 22.86 -28.24
C SER A 787 34.59 21.82 -29.06
N TYR A 788 33.48 21.34 -28.51
CA TYR A 788 32.63 20.28 -29.08
C TYR A 788 31.16 20.69 -29.10
N THR A 789 30.44 20.30 -30.16
CA THR A 789 28.97 20.39 -30.19
C THR A 789 28.35 19.23 -29.41
N ALA A 790 27.04 19.29 -29.16
CA ALA A 790 26.27 18.16 -28.69
C ALA A 790 26.38 16.97 -29.66
N TYR A 791 26.28 15.75 -29.14
CA TYR A 791 26.36 14.47 -29.85
C TYR A 791 27.65 14.25 -30.67
N ALA A 792 28.69 15.04 -30.40
CA ALA A 792 29.98 14.92 -31.06
C ALA A 792 30.90 13.94 -30.31
N PRO A 793 31.71 13.13 -31.02
CA PRO A 793 32.79 12.38 -30.39
C PRO A 793 33.87 13.35 -29.88
N ILE A 794 34.38 13.04 -28.69
CA ILE A 794 35.52 13.69 -28.04
C ILE A 794 36.71 12.73 -28.12
N GLU A 795 37.67 13.00 -28.99
CA GLU A 795 38.85 12.18 -29.13
C GLU A 795 39.94 12.70 -28.20
N ILE A 796 40.32 11.89 -27.20
CA ILE A 796 41.28 12.26 -26.16
C ILE A 796 42.48 11.35 -26.30
N THR A 797 43.62 11.93 -26.67
CA THR A 797 44.89 11.22 -26.60
C THR A 797 45.53 11.48 -25.24
N THR A 798 45.76 10.42 -24.47
CA THR A 798 46.59 10.51 -23.26
C THR A 798 48.01 10.07 -23.63
N ALA A 799 48.96 11.00 -23.62
CA ALA A 799 50.37 10.70 -23.78
C ALA A 799 50.97 10.28 -22.43
N ILE A 800 51.38 9.02 -22.33
CA ILE A 800 51.98 8.41 -21.16
C ILE A 800 53.50 8.44 -21.35
N HIS A 801 54.22 9.21 -20.54
CA HIS A 801 55.68 9.25 -20.56
C HIS A 801 56.21 8.40 -19.42
N TYR A 802 56.79 7.25 -19.77
CA TYR A 802 57.35 6.32 -18.80
C TYR A 802 58.88 6.39 -18.73
N GLN A 803 59.46 6.83 -17.62
CA GLN A 803 60.92 6.94 -17.39
C GLN A 803 61.52 5.74 -16.63
N GLY A 804 60.77 4.64 -16.49
CA GLY A 804 61.28 3.43 -15.85
C GLY A 804 62.30 2.69 -16.71
N LYS A 805 62.92 1.64 -16.15
CA LYS A 805 63.99 0.88 -16.82
C LYS A 805 63.50 -0.38 -17.54
N ALA A 806 62.28 -0.85 -17.27
CA ALA A 806 61.69 -2.07 -17.84
C ALA A 806 60.17 -1.89 -18.01
N GLN A 807 59.56 -2.61 -18.95
CA GLN A 807 58.12 -2.48 -19.25
C GLN A 807 57.25 -2.73 -18.00
N VAL A 808 56.22 -1.91 -17.81
CA VAL A 808 55.27 -2.00 -16.69
C VAL A 808 53.84 -2.11 -17.22
N GLY A 809 53.00 -2.89 -16.54
CA GLY A 809 51.55 -2.87 -16.78
C GLY A 809 50.91 -1.76 -15.96
N LEU A 810 50.00 -0.99 -16.56
CA LEU A 810 49.16 -0.01 -15.85
C LEU A 810 47.73 -0.04 -16.38
N LEU A 811 46.80 0.54 -15.65
CA LEU A 811 45.43 0.80 -16.12
C LEU A 811 45.26 2.29 -16.37
N LEU A 812 44.57 2.66 -17.45
CA LEU A 812 44.32 4.05 -17.81
C LEU A 812 42.81 4.32 -17.90
N ASP A 813 42.33 5.20 -17.02
CA ASP A 813 40.99 5.76 -17.05
C ASP A 813 41.00 7.12 -17.73
N VAL A 814 39.97 7.42 -18.52
CA VAL A 814 39.71 8.77 -19.04
C VAL A 814 38.26 9.14 -18.75
N ALA A 815 38.07 10.28 -18.08
CA ALA A 815 36.77 10.77 -17.65
C ALA A 815 36.52 12.19 -18.16
N LEU A 816 35.28 12.50 -18.50
CA LEU A 816 34.79 13.86 -18.68
C LEU A 816 34.05 14.28 -17.42
N VAL A 817 34.44 15.41 -16.85
CA VAL A 817 33.95 15.92 -15.57
C VAL A 817 33.31 17.29 -15.78
N ALA A 818 32.08 17.44 -15.30
CA ALA A 818 31.32 18.68 -15.33
C ALA A 818 31.84 19.73 -14.33
N PRO A 819 31.46 21.01 -14.46
CA PRO A 819 31.87 22.09 -13.55
C PRO A 819 31.53 21.84 -12.07
N ASP A 820 30.48 21.07 -11.80
CA ASP A 820 30.04 20.68 -10.46
C ASP A 820 30.88 19.54 -9.85
N GLY A 821 31.91 19.07 -10.56
CA GLY A 821 32.78 17.97 -10.17
C GLY A 821 32.21 16.58 -10.50
N ARG A 822 31.05 16.50 -11.16
CA ARG A 822 30.42 15.23 -11.52
C ARG A 822 31.01 14.65 -12.79
N MET A 823 31.33 13.36 -12.77
CA MET A 823 31.70 12.63 -13.98
C MET A 823 30.47 12.44 -14.89
N VAL A 824 30.58 12.86 -16.15
CA VAL A 824 29.49 12.84 -17.15
C VAL A 824 29.73 11.88 -18.31
N ALA A 825 30.98 11.49 -18.54
CA ALA A 825 31.36 10.39 -19.43
C ALA A 825 32.64 9.74 -18.89
N TYR A 826 32.84 8.44 -19.16
CA TYR A 826 33.98 7.67 -18.68
C TYR A 826 34.27 6.52 -19.62
N GLU A 827 35.54 6.25 -19.86
CA GLU A 827 35.98 5.10 -20.64
C GLU A 827 37.34 4.60 -20.15
N ASN A 828 37.53 3.28 -20.19
CA ASN A 828 38.82 2.66 -19.94
C ASN A 828 39.57 2.53 -21.26
N ALA A 829 40.80 3.00 -21.30
CA ALA A 829 41.53 3.12 -22.57
C ALA A 829 41.88 1.78 -23.25
N ASN A 830 41.69 0.65 -22.56
CA ASN A 830 41.92 -0.71 -23.06
C ASN A 830 40.86 -1.71 -22.56
N ASN A 831 39.59 -1.32 -22.46
CA ASN A 831 38.48 -2.17 -21.98
C ASN A 831 38.72 -2.78 -20.58
N GLY A 832 39.47 -2.07 -19.73
CA GLY A 832 39.86 -2.53 -18.39
C GLY A 832 40.99 -3.56 -18.35
N ASN A 833 41.63 -3.85 -19.49
CA ASN A 833 42.85 -4.65 -19.54
C ASN A 833 44.10 -3.79 -19.29
N HIS A 834 45.16 -4.43 -18.78
CA HIS A 834 46.42 -3.74 -18.52
C HIS A 834 47.07 -3.26 -19.82
N LEU A 835 47.51 -2.00 -19.82
CA LEU A 835 48.31 -1.39 -20.85
C LEU A 835 49.79 -1.59 -20.49
N ASN A 836 50.51 -2.38 -21.30
CA ASN A 836 51.92 -2.65 -21.05
C ASN A 836 52.79 -1.54 -21.66
N ILE A 837 53.28 -0.62 -20.83
CA ILE A 837 54.04 0.57 -21.22
C ILE A 837 55.54 0.30 -21.13
N ALA A 838 56.24 0.46 -22.25
CA ALA A 838 57.70 0.42 -22.32
C ALA A 838 58.30 1.80 -21.97
N PRO A 839 59.57 1.88 -21.55
CA PRO A 839 60.24 3.16 -21.33
C PRO A 839 60.14 4.08 -22.55
N GLY A 840 59.72 5.33 -22.35
CA GLY A 840 59.44 6.31 -23.39
C GLY A 840 58.00 6.79 -23.42
N ARG A 841 57.58 7.41 -24.53
CA ARG A 841 56.23 7.91 -24.73
C ARG A 841 55.34 6.84 -25.37
N THR A 842 54.15 6.63 -24.82
CA THR A 842 53.07 5.84 -25.41
C THR A 842 51.80 6.69 -25.46
N ASP A 843 51.20 6.82 -26.63
CA ASP A 843 49.95 7.55 -26.80
C ASP A 843 48.78 6.58 -26.80
N GLN A 844 47.78 6.86 -25.97
CA GLN A 844 46.56 6.07 -25.89
C GLN A 844 45.35 6.93 -26.22
N LEU A 845 44.62 6.56 -27.27
CA LEU A 845 43.40 7.24 -27.70
C LEU A 845 42.18 6.67 -26.96
N VAL A 846 41.33 7.58 -26.47
CA VAL A 846 40.03 7.27 -25.90
C VAL A 846 38.99 8.19 -26.54
N VAL A 847 37.84 7.63 -26.91
CA VAL A 847 36.75 8.39 -27.53
C VAL A 847 35.56 8.44 -26.58
N LEU A 848 35.18 9.64 -26.15
CA LEU A 848 33.96 9.90 -25.37
C LEU A 848 32.90 10.54 -26.28
N ASN A 849 31.65 10.69 -25.83
CA ASN A 849 30.60 11.40 -26.57
C ASN A 849 30.00 12.51 -25.71
N THR A 850 29.73 13.68 -26.29
CA THR A 850 29.10 14.80 -25.59
C THR A 850 27.59 14.60 -25.37
N SER A 851 26.92 13.71 -26.11
CA SER A 851 25.47 13.48 -26.02
C SER A 851 24.69 14.82 -25.92
N ASN A 852 23.70 14.95 -25.02
CA ASN A 852 22.98 16.20 -24.80
C ASN A 852 23.57 17.05 -23.65
N LEU A 853 24.86 16.91 -23.33
CA LEU A 853 25.49 17.66 -22.24
C LEU A 853 25.30 19.17 -22.40
N ALA A 854 24.93 19.83 -21.31
CA ALA A 854 24.67 21.25 -21.27
C ALA A 854 25.93 22.06 -21.67
N PRO A 855 25.79 23.22 -22.31
CA PRO A 855 26.93 24.05 -22.66
C PRO A 855 27.73 24.50 -21.43
N GLY A 856 29.04 24.49 -21.54
CA GLY A 856 29.94 24.88 -20.45
C GLY A 856 31.34 24.30 -20.59
N THR A 857 32.17 24.60 -19.60
CA THR A 857 33.55 24.08 -19.54
C THR A 857 33.57 22.77 -18.77
N TYR A 858 34.10 21.73 -19.40
CA TYR A 858 34.29 20.41 -18.81
C TYR A 858 35.77 20.13 -18.65
N THR A 859 36.10 19.27 -17.71
CA THR A 859 37.47 18.81 -17.47
C THR A 859 37.59 17.37 -17.95
N VAL A 860 38.44 17.13 -18.93
CA VAL A 860 38.89 15.79 -19.27
C VAL A 860 39.99 15.40 -18.29
N GLU A 861 39.84 14.29 -17.61
CA GLU A 861 40.78 13.80 -16.61
C GLU A 861 41.23 12.39 -16.95
N SER A 862 42.56 12.20 -17.09
CA SER A 862 43.17 10.89 -17.27
C SER A 862 43.89 10.45 -16.01
N ARG A 863 43.67 9.20 -15.58
CA ARG A 863 44.32 8.60 -14.40
C ARG A 863 44.98 7.27 -14.77
N ALA A 864 46.25 7.13 -14.44
CA ALA A 864 46.97 5.87 -14.53
C ALA A 864 47.05 5.20 -13.16
N TYR A 865 46.84 3.89 -13.09
CA TYR A 865 46.87 3.11 -11.86
C TYR A 865 47.87 1.95 -11.91
N ASP A 866 48.33 1.54 -10.73
CA ASP A 866 49.23 0.40 -10.56
C ASP A 866 48.55 -0.94 -10.82
N ASN A 867 49.37 -1.96 -11.09
CA ASN A 867 48.96 -3.30 -11.49
C ASN A 867 48.98 -4.31 -10.32
N ASN A 868 48.80 -3.88 -9.08
CA ASN A 868 48.74 -4.82 -7.95
C ASN A 868 47.35 -5.45 -7.81
N ALA A 869 47.00 -6.31 -8.77
CA ALA A 869 45.91 -7.26 -8.66
C ALA A 869 46.34 -8.45 -7.76
N GLY A 870 46.32 -8.24 -6.45
CA GLY A 870 46.60 -9.29 -5.45
C GLY A 870 45.46 -9.58 -4.47
N SER A 871 44.54 -8.63 -4.25
CA SER A 871 43.41 -8.84 -3.34
C SER A 871 42.21 -7.97 -3.75
N PRO A 872 40.97 -8.50 -3.75
CA PRO A 872 39.75 -7.74 -4.05
C PRO A 872 39.51 -6.51 -3.14
N ASN A 873 40.28 -6.36 -2.05
CA ASN A 873 40.13 -5.31 -1.05
C ASN A 873 41.31 -4.31 -1.00
N SER A 874 42.31 -4.42 -1.89
CA SER A 874 43.37 -3.40 -2.01
C SER A 874 43.03 -2.44 -3.15
N GLY A 875 42.61 -1.20 -2.81
CA GLY A 875 42.36 -0.15 -3.81
C GLY A 875 43.57 0.07 -4.72
N ARG A 876 43.32 0.35 -6.00
CA ARG A 876 44.36 0.57 -7.03
C ARG A 876 45.09 1.88 -6.73
N ALA A 877 46.42 1.89 -6.70
CA ALA A 877 47.17 3.13 -6.44
C ALA A 877 47.21 3.98 -7.71
N VAL A 878 46.81 5.26 -7.63
CA VAL A 878 46.97 6.22 -8.73
C VAL A 878 48.46 6.53 -8.91
N LEU A 879 49.02 6.10 -10.04
CA LEU A 879 50.41 6.35 -10.43
C LEU A 879 50.62 7.76 -10.98
N ALA A 880 49.66 8.26 -11.76
CA ALA A 880 49.73 9.57 -12.38
C ALA A 880 48.32 10.08 -12.73
N LYS A 881 48.13 11.40 -12.69
CA LYS A 881 46.88 12.06 -13.10
C LYS A 881 47.23 13.31 -13.89
N SER A 882 46.51 13.54 -14.98
CA SER A 882 46.57 14.79 -15.74
C SER A 882 45.16 15.17 -16.20
N SER A 883 44.96 16.44 -16.51
CA SER A 883 43.68 16.93 -17.00
C SER A 883 43.87 18.00 -18.08
N ALA A 884 42.85 18.15 -18.91
CA ALA A 884 42.72 19.24 -19.88
C ALA A 884 41.27 19.77 -19.87
N SER A 885 41.09 21.05 -20.14
CA SER A 885 39.74 21.63 -20.25
C SER A 885 39.23 21.50 -21.69
N VAL A 886 37.96 21.18 -21.84
CA VAL A 886 37.22 21.21 -23.11
C VAL A 886 35.93 22.00 -22.93
N GLU A 887 35.47 22.65 -23.98
CA GLU A 887 34.22 23.40 -23.96
C GLU A 887 33.14 22.64 -24.73
N ILE A 888 31.96 22.47 -24.14
CA ILE A 888 30.77 22.04 -24.87
C ILE A 888 30.00 23.30 -25.25
N VAL A 889 29.79 23.53 -26.54
CA VAL A 889 29.13 24.73 -27.05
C VAL A 889 27.63 24.52 -27.20
N ALA A 890 26.88 25.62 -27.13
CA ALA A 890 25.45 25.63 -27.40
C ALA A 890 25.16 25.16 -28.83
N THR A 891 24.51 24.02 -28.94
CA THR A 891 24.15 23.35 -30.19
C THR A 891 22.64 23.42 -30.36
N ARG A 892 22.22 23.97 -31.50
CA ARG A 892 20.81 24.09 -31.90
C ARG A 892 20.66 23.39 -33.23
N ARG A 893 20.12 22.17 -33.23
CA ARG A 893 20.14 21.30 -34.40
C ARG A 893 19.00 20.30 -34.37
N LEU A 894 18.26 20.22 -35.47
CA LEU A 894 17.33 19.14 -35.74
C LEU A 894 17.95 18.22 -36.79
N VAL A 895 17.96 16.91 -36.54
CA VAL A 895 18.55 15.94 -37.48
C VAL A 895 17.59 15.69 -38.64
N SER A 896 16.32 15.42 -38.32
CA SER A 896 15.29 15.20 -39.33
C SER A 896 13.91 15.69 -38.87
N VAL A 897 13.09 16.00 -39.86
CA VAL A 897 11.69 16.40 -39.70
C VAL A 897 10.89 15.70 -40.78
N GLU A 898 10.17 14.65 -40.39
CA GLU A 898 9.46 13.77 -41.32
C GLU A 898 7.95 13.96 -41.19
N PRO A 899 7.28 14.56 -42.20
CA PRO A 899 5.83 14.67 -42.19
C PRO A 899 5.17 13.32 -42.53
N THR A 900 4.06 13.03 -41.86
CA THR A 900 3.10 11.98 -42.21
C THR A 900 1.74 12.60 -42.40
N ALA A 901 1.13 12.40 -43.56
CA ALA A 901 -0.19 12.92 -43.89
C ALA A 901 -1.30 12.27 -43.06
N LEU A 902 -2.25 13.08 -42.59
CA LEU A 902 -3.40 12.64 -41.83
C LEU A 902 -4.69 13.18 -42.47
N PRO A 903 -5.61 12.32 -42.97
CA PRO A 903 -5.43 10.88 -43.21
C PRO A 903 -4.52 10.60 -44.41
N VAL A 904 -4.01 9.37 -44.52
CA VAL A 904 -3.18 8.93 -45.66
C VAL A 904 -4.01 8.69 -46.92
N TYR A 905 -5.27 8.26 -46.76
CA TYR A 905 -6.20 7.98 -47.85
C TYR A 905 -7.53 8.68 -47.64
N VAL A 906 -8.11 9.19 -48.73
CA VAL A 906 -9.43 9.83 -48.75
C VAL A 906 -10.20 9.38 -50.00
N ASN A 907 -11.52 9.29 -49.93
CA ASN A 907 -12.34 9.02 -51.11
C ASN A 907 -12.55 10.29 -51.95
N TYR A 908 -12.61 10.14 -53.27
CA TYR A 908 -13.01 11.23 -54.16
C TYR A 908 -14.35 11.85 -53.75
N GLN A 909 -14.42 13.18 -53.74
CA GLN A 909 -15.56 14.01 -53.27
C GLN A 909 -15.82 13.98 -51.75
N ALA A 910 -14.98 13.32 -50.96
CA ALA A 910 -15.12 13.36 -49.51
C ALA A 910 -14.65 14.71 -48.95
N ARG A 911 -15.35 15.17 -47.90
CA ARG A 911 -14.95 16.32 -47.08
C ARG A 911 -14.43 15.80 -45.76
N GLU A 912 -13.13 15.90 -45.54
CA GLU A 912 -12.45 15.28 -44.39
C GLU A 912 -11.48 16.27 -43.73
N ALA A 913 -11.18 16.04 -42.45
CA ALA A 913 -10.17 16.80 -41.73
C ALA A 913 -8.78 16.37 -42.22
N ALA A 914 -8.03 17.31 -42.78
CA ALA A 914 -6.67 17.13 -43.23
C ALA A 914 -5.67 17.69 -42.20
N GLY A 915 -4.46 17.16 -42.19
CA GLY A 915 -3.35 17.62 -41.37
C GLY A 915 -2.10 16.81 -41.63
N ALA A 916 -1.08 17.05 -40.82
CA ALA A 916 0.14 16.27 -40.84
C ALA A 916 0.71 16.11 -39.42
N ARG A 917 1.32 14.96 -39.18
CA ARG A 917 2.17 14.71 -38.00
C ARG A 917 3.63 14.82 -38.42
N LEU A 918 4.41 15.68 -37.78
CA LEU A 918 5.85 15.77 -37.99
C LEU A 918 6.57 14.93 -36.94
N ARG A 919 7.39 13.96 -37.34
CA ARG A 919 8.35 13.31 -36.45
C ARG A 919 9.67 14.09 -36.49
N VAL A 920 10.06 14.66 -35.36
CA VAL A 920 11.23 15.53 -35.22
C VAL A 920 12.30 14.83 -34.39
N VAL A 921 13.53 14.81 -34.89
CA VAL A 921 14.72 14.36 -34.16
C VAL A 921 15.53 15.59 -33.72
N ASN A 922 15.66 15.79 -32.42
CA ASN A 922 16.31 16.94 -31.81
C ASN A 922 17.66 16.55 -31.20
N GLU A 923 18.74 17.13 -31.73
CA GLU A 923 20.11 17.00 -31.20
C GLU A 923 20.62 18.33 -30.64
N SER A 924 19.72 19.12 -30.05
CA SER A 924 20.08 20.35 -29.34
C SER A 924 20.46 20.04 -27.89
N ASN A 925 21.48 20.70 -27.35
CA ASN A 925 21.79 20.69 -25.91
C ASN A 925 21.32 21.95 -25.17
N VAL A 926 20.58 22.82 -25.86
CA VAL A 926 19.84 23.94 -25.30
C VAL A 926 18.39 23.86 -25.73
N THR A 927 17.48 24.39 -24.93
CA THR A 927 16.07 24.51 -25.33
C THR A 927 15.97 25.34 -26.60
N VAL A 928 15.22 24.84 -27.59
CA VAL A 928 14.97 25.49 -28.87
C VAL A 928 13.49 25.59 -29.16
N SER A 929 13.06 26.64 -29.86
CA SER A 929 11.63 26.84 -30.20
C SER A 929 11.44 26.96 -31.72
N PRO A 930 11.66 25.88 -32.50
CA PRO A 930 11.43 25.89 -33.94
C PRO A 930 9.97 26.19 -34.29
N GLY A 931 9.80 27.00 -35.34
CA GLY A 931 8.52 27.20 -36.03
C GLY A 931 8.34 26.16 -37.12
N PHE A 932 7.33 25.30 -36.97
CA PHE A 932 6.94 24.31 -37.98
C PHE A 932 5.77 24.84 -38.79
N ALA A 933 5.80 24.67 -40.11
CA ALA A 933 4.66 24.91 -40.97
C ALA A 933 4.45 23.74 -41.92
N VAL A 934 3.19 23.40 -42.18
CA VAL A 934 2.80 22.40 -43.18
C VAL A 934 1.85 23.00 -44.18
N THR A 935 2.03 22.66 -45.45
CA THR A 935 1.24 23.17 -46.57
C THR A 935 0.71 22.01 -47.39
N LEU A 936 -0.61 21.92 -47.53
CA LEU A 936 -1.29 20.98 -48.42
C LEU A 936 -1.54 21.64 -49.77
N THR A 937 -1.21 20.92 -50.84
CA THR A 937 -1.34 21.39 -52.22
C THR A 937 -2.22 20.43 -53.02
N LYS A 938 -3.04 20.95 -53.93
CA LYS A 938 -3.78 20.12 -54.90
C LYS A 938 -2.80 19.39 -55.83
N PRO A 939 -3.21 18.27 -56.46
CA PRO A 939 -2.42 17.61 -57.50
C PRO A 939 -2.05 18.55 -58.66
N SER A 940 -2.85 19.58 -58.91
CA SER A 940 -2.62 20.62 -59.91
C SER A 940 -1.65 21.74 -59.49
N GLY A 941 -1.15 21.71 -58.25
CA GLY A 941 -0.15 22.66 -57.73
C GLY A 941 -0.69 23.86 -56.94
N GLY A 942 -2.01 24.01 -56.79
CA GLY A 942 -2.60 25.09 -55.99
C GLY A 942 -2.57 24.80 -54.48
N VAL A 943 -2.09 25.74 -53.66
CA VAL A 943 -2.12 25.62 -52.18
C VAL A 943 -3.56 25.62 -51.68
N VAL A 944 -3.88 24.64 -50.85
CA VAL A 944 -5.21 24.41 -50.28
C VAL A 944 -5.31 24.98 -48.88
N ALA A 945 -4.33 24.66 -48.04
CA ALA A 945 -4.28 25.08 -46.64
C ALA A 945 -2.84 25.09 -46.15
N THR A 946 -2.53 26.01 -45.23
CA THR A 946 -1.26 26.07 -44.51
C THR A 946 -1.55 26.26 -43.03
N TYR A 947 -0.82 25.53 -42.19
CA TYR A 947 -0.87 25.70 -40.74
C TYR A 947 0.56 25.79 -40.19
N SER A 948 0.78 26.71 -39.24
CA SER A 948 2.08 26.88 -38.60
C SER A 948 1.96 26.95 -37.07
N ARG A 949 2.98 26.46 -36.39
CA ARG A 949 3.05 26.41 -34.93
C ARG A 949 4.50 26.46 -34.45
N ILE A 950 4.76 27.25 -33.42
CA ILE A 950 6.04 27.20 -32.68
C ILE A 950 5.94 26.12 -31.61
N VAL A 951 6.96 25.28 -31.51
CA VAL A 951 7.03 24.21 -30.51
C VAL A 951 8.36 24.31 -29.78
N GLU A 952 8.31 24.44 -28.47
CA GLU A 952 9.49 24.41 -27.61
C GLU A 952 9.95 22.95 -27.42
N LEU A 953 11.21 22.66 -27.75
CA LEU A 953 11.87 21.36 -27.61
C LEU A 953 13.01 21.49 -26.59
N SER A 954 12.95 20.70 -25.52
CA SER A 954 14.00 20.65 -24.49
C SER A 954 15.11 19.65 -24.88
N PRO A 955 16.34 19.78 -24.34
CA PRO A 955 17.49 18.91 -24.68
C PRO A 955 17.31 17.41 -24.39
N ASP A 956 16.39 17.05 -23.50
CA ASP A 956 16.03 15.67 -23.14
C ASP A 956 15.01 15.06 -24.12
N GLN A 957 14.33 15.87 -24.93
CA GLN A 957 13.37 15.43 -25.94
C GLN A 957 14.08 15.10 -27.25
N HIS A 958 14.81 13.99 -27.31
CA HIS A 958 15.52 13.57 -28.52
C HIS A 958 14.57 13.27 -29.70
N TYR A 959 13.35 12.79 -29.44
CA TYR A 959 12.30 12.59 -30.44
C TYR A 959 11.00 13.27 -30.04
N ARG A 960 10.28 13.86 -31.00
CA ARG A 960 8.95 14.42 -30.76
C ARG A 960 8.04 14.38 -31.98
N ASP A 961 6.81 13.88 -31.79
CA ASP A 961 5.75 13.98 -32.78
C ASP A 961 4.94 15.28 -32.57
N ILE A 962 4.67 16.00 -33.66
CA ILE A 962 3.97 17.29 -33.66
C ILE A 962 2.82 17.24 -34.65
N ASP A 963 1.59 17.25 -34.15
CA ASP A 963 0.39 17.33 -34.98
C ASP A 963 0.08 18.78 -35.39
N LEU A 964 -0.13 18.96 -36.70
CA LEU A 964 -0.42 20.23 -37.36
C LEU A 964 -1.71 20.08 -38.18
N PRO A 965 -2.87 20.47 -37.63
CA PRO A 965 -4.15 20.34 -38.30
C PRO A 965 -4.31 21.42 -39.38
N LEU A 966 -4.72 21.01 -40.58
CA LEU A 966 -5.02 21.90 -41.71
C LEU A 966 -6.53 22.22 -41.84
N GLY A 967 -7.37 21.53 -41.07
CA GLY A 967 -8.82 21.74 -41.06
C GLY A 967 -9.57 20.88 -42.09
N SER A 968 -10.85 21.17 -42.32
CA SER A 968 -11.70 20.38 -43.22
C SER A 968 -11.49 20.76 -44.69
N VAL A 969 -11.08 19.79 -45.50
CA VAL A 969 -10.78 19.93 -46.93
C VAL A 969 -11.74 19.08 -47.76
N LEU A 970 -12.22 19.63 -48.88
CA LEU A 970 -12.95 18.88 -49.91
C LEU A 970 -11.95 18.33 -50.94
N PHE A 971 -11.91 17.01 -51.08
CA PHE A 971 -11.01 16.31 -52.00
C PHE A 971 -11.70 16.06 -53.35
N ASP A 972 -11.73 17.11 -54.17
CA ASP A 972 -12.46 17.18 -55.44
C ASP A 972 -11.69 16.66 -56.66
N VAL A 973 -10.47 16.15 -56.47
CA VAL A 973 -9.60 15.61 -57.53
C VAL A 973 -8.92 14.35 -57.02
N ALA A 974 -9.04 13.23 -57.77
CA ALA A 974 -8.32 12.00 -57.46
C ALA A 974 -6.82 12.12 -57.73
N GLY A 975 -5.98 11.49 -56.92
CA GLY A 975 -4.52 11.54 -57.04
C GLY A 975 -3.81 11.91 -55.73
N GLN A 976 -2.51 12.19 -55.82
CA GLN A 976 -1.67 12.56 -54.67
C GLN A 976 -1.80 14.06 -54.38
N TRP A 977 -2.22 14.41 -53.17
CA TRP A 977 -2.26 15.79 -52.66
C TRP A 977 -1.03 16.01 -51.76
N PRO A 978 0.03 16.66 -52.27
CA PRO A 978 1.30 16.75 -51.54
C PRO A 978 1.17 17.61 -50.28
N ILE A 979 1.86 17.19 -49.23
CA ILE A 979 2.12 17.94 -48.00
C ILE A 979 3.62 18.23 -47.94
N SER A 980 3.97 19.51 -47.93
CA SER A 980 5.32 19.96 -47.62
C SER A 980 5.40 20.49 -46.20
N ALA A 981 6.53 20.25 -45.53
CA ALA A 981 6.85 20.82 -44.23
C ALA A 981 7.99 21.82 -44.38
N THR A 982 7.94 22.93 -43.64
CA THR A 982 9.03 23.89 -43.50
C THR A 982 9.32 24.16 -42.03
N VAL A 983 10.58 24.43 -41.73
CA VAL A 983 11.06 24.71 -40.37
C VAL A 983 11.82 26.02 -40.38
N VAL A 984 11.55 26.85 -39.38
CA VAL A 984 12.19 28.17 -39.21
C VAL A 984 12.73 28.28 -37.79
N GLY A 985 13.86 28.96 -37.63
CA GLY A 985 14.44 29.31 -36.33
C GLY A 985 15.43 28.29 -35.76
N VAL A 986 15.51 27.07 -36.31
CA VAL A 986 16.53 26.07 -35.95
C VAL A 986 17.04 25.39 -37.23
N PRO A 987 18.37 25.24 -37.41
CA PRO A 987 18.93 24.46 -38.52
C PRO A 987 18.44 23.01 -38.52
N VAL A 988 18.13 22.50 -39.72
CA VAL A 988 17.79 21.09 -39.95
C VAL A 988 18.81 20.50 -40.92
N ASP A 989 19.44 19.37 -40.59
CA ASP A 989 20.51 18.80 -41.42
C ASP A 989 20.01 18.30 -42.77
N ALA A 990 18.84 17.68 -42.78
CA ALA A 990 18.14 17.27 -43.98
C ALA A 990 16.91 18.16 -44.22
N PRO A 991 16.62 18.56 -45.47
CA PRO A 991 15.36 19.21 -45.77
C PRO A 991 14.19 18.32 -45.29
N PRO A 992 13.10 18.89 -44.74
CA PRO A 992 11.99 18.11 -44.26
C PRO A 992 11.48 17.14 -45.34
N GLY A 993 11.10 15.94 -44.91
CA GLY A 993 10.60 14.89 -45.82
C GLY A 993 9.34 15.32 -46.58
N ALA A 994 8.92 14.50 -47.55
CA ALA A 994 7.68 14.72 -48.30
C ALA A 994 6.63 13.67 -47.91
N SER A 995 5.37 14.10 -47.82
CA SER A 995 4.22 13.20 -47.64
C SER A 995 3.09 13.65 -48.55
N ALA A 996 2.06 12.81 -48.73
CA ALA A 996 0.88 13.18 -49.50
C ALA A 996 -0.38 12.46 -48.97
N ILE A 997 -1.53 13.08 -49.18
CA ILE A 997 -2.84 12.44 -49.02
C ILE A 997 -3.21 11.80 -50.36
N THR A 998 -3.49 10.49 -50.37
CA THR A 998 -3.90 9.76 -51.58
C THR A 998 -5.42 9.77 -51.71
N VAL A 999 -5.95 10.47 -52.71
CA VAL A 999 -7.39 10.47 -53.01
C VAL A 999 -7.70 9.36 -54.02
N LEU A 1000 -8.45 8.36 -53.58
CA LEU A 1000 -8.86 7.21 -54.41
C LEU A 1000 -9.89 7.66 -55.46
N PRO A 1001 -9.77 7.21 -56.73
CA PRO A 1001 -10.77 7.52 -57.75
C PRO A 1001 -12.12 6.89 -57.40
N GLY A 1002 -13.22 7.61 -57.65
CA GLY A 1002 -14.57 7.07 -57.51
C GLY A 1002 -14.84 5.98 -58.55
N TYR A 1003 -15.42 4.85 -58.15
CA TYR A 1003 -15.93 3.83 -59.06
C TYR A 1003 -17.42 3.59 -58.77
N ARG A 1004 -18.26 3.52 -59.82
CA ARG A 1004 -19.64 3.02 -59.73
C ARG A 1004 -19.69 1.54 -60.13
N ILE A 1005 -20.55 0.77 -59.49
CA ILE A 1005 -20.78 -0.64 -59.83
C ILE A 1005 -22.02 -0.74 -60.71
N GLU A 1006 -21.89 -1.38 -61.87
CA GLU A 1006 -22.99 -1.76 -62.74
C GLU A 1006 -23.14 -3.29 -62.75
N ALA A 1007 -24.37 -3.79 -62.66
CA ALA A 1007 -24.67 -5.21 -62.69
C ALA A 1007 -25.65 -5.52 -63.83
N GLU A 1008 -25.25 -6.43 -64.71
CA GLU A 1008 -26.08 -6.94 -65.81
C GLU A 1008 -26.34 -8.44 -65.58
N LYS A 1009 -27.59 -8.86 -65.79
CA LYS A 1009 -28.05 -10.23 -65.58
C LYS A 1009 -28.54 -10.83 -66.90
N HIS A 1010 -28.00 -11.97 -67.28
CA HIS A 1010 -28.44 -12.75 -68.43
C HIS A 1010 -28.92 -14.15 -67.99
N ILE A 1011 -30.05 -14.60 -68.52
CA ILE A 1011 -30.64 -15.92 -68.23
C ILE A 1011 -30.88 -16.65 -69.54
N ALA A 1012 -30.47 -17.93 -69.64
CA ALA A 1012 -30.73 -18.75 -70.82
C ALA A 1012 -31.17 -20.18 -70.46
N PRO A 1013 -32.20 -20.75 -71.13
CA PRO A 1013 -33.13 -20.08 -72.06
C PRO A 1013 -34.17 -19.21 -71.33
N GLU A 1014 -34.67 -18.14 -71.97
CA GLU A 1014 -35.66 -17.21 -71.39
C GLU A 1014 -37.08 -17.79 -71.25
N VAL A 1015 -37.40 -18.90 -71.93
CA VAL A 1015 -38.72 -19.57 -71.88
C VAL A 1015 -38.54 -21.08 -71.72
N ILE A 1016 -39.31 -21.68 -70.79
CA ILE A 1016 -39.24 -23.11 -70.43
C ILE A 1016 -40.62 -23.76 -70.67
N ALA A 1017 -40.68 -24.82 -71.47
CA ALA A 1017 -41.87 -25.65 -71.66
C ALA A 1017 -41.81 -26.92 -70.78
N PRO A 1018 -42.95 -27.55 -70.42
CA PRO A 1018 -43.01 -28.59 -69.40
C PRO A 1018 -42.53 -29.96 -69.92
N ASP A 1019 -41.32 -30.37 -69.53
CA ASP A 1019 -40.73 -31.71 -69.67
C ASP A 1019 -39.69 -31.88 -68.53
N PRO A 1020 -39.44 -33.07 -67.94
CA PRO A 1020 -39.07 -33.16 -66.53
C PRO A 1020 -37.60 -32.90 -66.17
N THR A 1021 -36.72 -32.51 -67.11
CA THR A 1021 -35.35 -32.09 -66.74
C THR A 1021 -34.72 -31.13 -67.74
N ARG A 1022 -34.56 -29.85 -67.36
CA ARG A 1022 -33.63 -28.90 -68.00
C ARG A 1022 -32.88 -28.06 -66.96
N ARG A 1023 -31.63 -27.69 -67.30
CA ARG A 1023 -30.78 -26.79 -66.49
C ARG A 1023 -30.86 -25.36 -67.05
N ILE A 1024 -31.09 -24.38 -66.18
CA ILE A 1024 -31.05 -22.95 -66.49
C ILE A 1024 -29.65 -22.43 -66.14
N ARG A 1025 -29.05 -21.61 -67.03
CA ARG A 1025 -27.83 -20.87 -66.71
C ARG A 1025 -28.20 -19.40 -66.45
N ILE A 1026 -27.80 -18.89 -65.30
CA ILE A 1026 -27.89 -17.47 -64.94
C ILE A 1026 -26.47 -16.95 -64.87
N ASP A 1027 -26.12 -16.03 -65.75
CA ASP A 1027 -24.84 -15.34 -65.75
C ASP A 1027 -25.05 -13.93 -65.20
N LEU A 1028 -24.30 -13.58 -64.15
CA LEU A 1028 -24.34 -12.27 -63.50
C LEU A 1028 -22.99 -11.60 -63.73
N GLN A 1029 -22.97 -10.48 -64.45
CA GLN A 1029 -21.76 -9.72 -64.72
C GLN A 1029 -21.78 -8.42 -63.91
N ILE A 1030 -20.79 -8.26 -63.03
CA ILE A 1030 -20.61 -7.04 -62.23
C ILE A 1030 -19.36 -6.31 -62.75
N LYS A 1031 -19.51 -5.06 -63.16
CA LYS A 1031 -18.42 -4.23 -63.70
C LYS A 1031 -18.25 -2.97 -62.85
N GLY A 1032 -17.03 -2.70 -62.40
CA GLY A 1032 -16.65 -1.40 -61.85
C GLY A 1032 -16.34 -0.42 -62.98
N VAL A 1033 -17.03 0.72 -63.02
CA VAL A 1033 -16.82 1.81 -63.98
C VAL A 1033 -16.25 3.01 -63.24
N ARG A 1034 -15.09 3.50 -63.67
CA ARG A 1034 -14.44 4.69 -63.09
C ARG A 1034 -15.33 5.92 -63.34
N GLN A 1035 -15.63 6.68 -62.29
CA GLN A 1035 -16.40 7.93 -62.37
C GLN A 1035 -15.53 9.10 -62.82
#